data_AF-A0A3M8WLS0-F1
#
_entry.id   AF-A0A3M8WLS0-F1
#
_cell.length_a   1.000
_cell.length_b   1.000
_cell.length_c   1.000
_cell.angle_alpha   90.00
_cell.angle_beta   90.00
_cell.angle_gamma   90.00
#
_symmetry.space_group_name_H-M   'P 1'
#
loop_
_entity.id
_entity.type
_entity.pdbx_description
1 polymer ?
#
loop_
_entity_poly.entity_id
_entity_poly.type
_entity_poly.pdbx_seq_one_letter_code
_entity_poly.pdbx_strand_id
1 'polypeptide(L)'
;MGCRYPGGATSPQALWDLVDSAGDGFSPLPADRGWDVRTLVDTTGVSGGGFVPDVARFDAELFGISPREALAMDPQQRLLLETSWEALERAGISPLSLRGSATGVFAGVSANGYGGNVHEPEEEMEGYLLTGSTPSVASGRLAYALGLEGPAVSVDTACSSALVALHLAGQALRARECDLALAGGATVMATPGIFLEFSRQGGLAGDGRCKSFAEAADGTGWAEGAGVLVLERLSDARRLGHPVLAVVRGSAVNQDGASNGLTAPNGPSQQRVIRQALAVARMSPSDVDAVEAHGTGTSLGDPIEAQALLATYGQGRDGAEPLWLGSVKSNIGHSQAAAGAAGLIKMVMALREQRLPRTLHADEPSSHVDWGSGAVELLTEARAWPRGERPRRAGVSSFGISGTNAHVIIEEAEEAPAIDPAMGGERPTAEPAVVPWVLSGRTAEALRAQAGQLAAFLDEQDSAPADIGWSLAATRAVLDHRAVVLGADFATLHSGVAALADGDASVVSGVAAEGRTAWMFTGQGSQRPGMGRELYGQFPVFARVLDEACGHLDAELTGGPGFEHSVREVLFAAEGSAEAALLEGTGYAQTALFAVQVALVELLRSWGVAPDVVLGHSIGEFVAAYAAGVFELADAARLVAGRARLMQALPSGGAMAAIEGTEAEVTDILGGLPEGERATVAAVNGPTAVVVSGDEDAVERVMAVARERGRRVSRLRVSHAFHSPLMEPMLAEFADIAARVTYRQPVLTAVSTVTGQPLADTDWTTPAYWVRQVREPVRFHDALRTAVGEQGATRLLEIGPDPVLTALARSEGSTAVSVLRKGREEADTVLTAVAEMFVHGGKVDWSAVFAGTVARRVDLPTYAFQRQRFWMGAVRPGTDASGLGLG
;
A
#
# COMPACT_ATOMS: atom_id res chain seq x y z
N MET A 1 -11.29 -0.40 11.78
CA MET A 1 -12.56 -1.16 11.86
C MET A 1 -13.19 -1.18 10.48
N GLY A 2 -13.78 -2.30 10.05
CA GLY A 2 -14.57 -2.42 8.81
C GLY A 2 -15.86 -3.20 9.07
N CYS A 3 -16.94 -2.90 8.37
CA CYS A 3 -18.22 -3.59 8.59
C CYS A 3 -19.22 -3.51 7.44
N ARG A 4 -20.22 -4.40 7.49
CA ARG A 4 -21.44 -4.42 6.68
C ARG A 4 -22.62 -4.77 7.58
N TYR A 5 -23.62 -3.91 7.66
CA TYR A 5 -24.85 -4.14 8.42
C TYR A 5 -26.08 -3.69 7.62
N PRO A 6 -27.29 -4.09 8.06
CA PRO A 6 -28.56 -3.63 7.48
C PRO A 6 -28.71 -2.10 7.47
N GLY A 7 -29.66 -1.59 6.69
CA GLY A 7 -29.87 -0.15 6.53
C GLY A 7 -28.80 0.54 5.66
N GLY A 8 -28.06 -0.21 4.84
CA GLY A 8 -27.01 0.35 3.98
C GLY A 8 -25.71 0.71 4.71
N ALA A 9 -25.55 0.26 5.95
CA ALA A 9 -24.37 0.53 6.77
C ALA A 9 -23.14 -0.24 6.25
N THR A 10 -22.43 0.37 5.30
CA THR A 10 -21.24 -0.21 4.64
C THR A 10 -19.91 0.23 5.26
N SER A 11 -19.94 1.01 6.34
CA SER A 11 -18.75 1.46 7.06
C SER A 11 -19.09 1.75 8.53
N PRO A 12 -18.09 1.88 9.43
CA PRO A 12 -18.34 2.30 10.81
C PRO A 12 -19.06 3.66 10.89
N GLN A 13 -18.74 4.59 9.98
CA GLN A 13 -19.40 5.89 9.86
C GLN A 13 -20.86 5.72 9.44
N ALA A 14 -21.15 4.93 8.40
CA ALA A 14 -22.52 4.71 7.96
C ALA A 14 -23.37 3.97 9.01
N LEU A 15 -22.79 3.04 9.78
CA LEU A 15 -23.47 2.43 10.92
C LEU A 15 -23.75 3.47 12.01
N TRP A 16 -22.78 4.34 12.28
CA TRP A 16 -22.97 5.44 13.23
C TRP A 16 -24.10 6.36 12.80
N ASP A 17 -24.10 6.84 11.55
CA ASP A 17 -25.14 7.73 11.02
C ASP A 17 -26.54 7.11 11.14
N LEU A 18 -26.66 5.81 10.83
CA LEU A 18 -27.91 5.05 11.00
C LEU A 18 -28.36 5.05 12.47
N VAL A 19 -27.47 4.72 13.40
CA VAL A 19 -27.81 4.61 14.82
C VAL A 19 -28.07 5.98 15.45
N ASP A 20 -27.27 6.98 15.10
CA ASP A 20 -27.32 8.35 15.63
C ASP A 20 -28.57 9.11 15.20
N SER A 21 -28.97 8.93 13.93
CA SER A 21 -30.23 9.44 13.37
C SER A 21 -31.47 8.63 13.80
N ALA A 22 -31.29 7.61 14.64
CA ALA A 22 -32.34 6.71 15.10
C ALA A 22 -33.07 5.97 13.95
N GLY A 23 -32.32 5.58 12.92
CA GLY A 23 -32.80 4.79 11.80
C GLY A 23 -33.04 3.32 12.16
N ASP A 24 -33.97 2.72 11.41
CA ASP A 24 -34.38 1.32 11.49
C ASP A 24 -33.92 0.57 10.23
N GLY A 25 -33.04 -0.40 10.39
CA GLY A 25 -32.43 -1.22 9.35
C GLY A 25 -33.30 -2.41 8.90
N PHE A 26 -34.53 -2.52 9.38
CA PHE A 26 -35.49 -3.52 8.93
C PHE A 26 -35.74 -3.45 7.42
N SER A 27 -35.78 -4.62 6.78
CA SER A 27 -36.16 -4.77 5.38
C SER A 27 -37.01 -6.04 5.16
N PRO A 28 -37.79 -6.12 4.08
CA PRO A 28 -38.50 -7.34 3.71
C PRO A 28 -37.55 -8.51 3.48
N LEU A 29 -38.07 -9.74 3.58
CA LEU A 29 -37.33 -10.95 3.24
C LEU A 29 -36.73 -10.88 1.82
N PRO A 30 -35.49 -11.34 1.61
CA PRO A 30 -34.78 -11.20 0.34
C PRO A 30 -35.39 -12.09 -0.75
N ALA A 31 -35.69 -11.50 -1.90
CA ALA A 31 -36.24 -12.21 -3.06
C ALA A 31 -35.17 -12.82 -3.98
N ASP A 32 -33.89 -12.53 -3.74
CA ASP A 32 -32.77 -12.84 -4.65
C ASP A 32 -31.93 -14.05 -4.21
N ARG A 33 -32.40 -14.80 -3.21
CA ARG A 33 -31.68 -15.94 -2.60
C ARG A 33 -32.27 -17.31 -2.89
N GLY A 34 -33.34 -17.36 -3.70
CA GLY A 34 -34.06 -18.59 -4.03
C GLY A 34 -35.02 -19.08 -2.94
N TRP A 35 -35.37 -18.23 -1.98
CA TRP A 35 -36.33 -18.56 -0.92
C TRP A 35 -37.78 -18.49 -1.44
N ASP A 36 -38.63 -19.42 -1.01
CA ASP A 36 -40.08 -19.27 -1.16
C ASP A 36 -40.61 -18.33 -0.08
N VAL A 37 -40.46 -17.02 -0.32
CA VAL A 37 -40.81 -15.96 0.62
C VAL A 37 -42.29 -16.02 1.02
N ARG A 38 -43.18 -16.35 0.08
CA ARG A 38 -44.61 -16.43 0.37
C ARG A 38 -44.90 -17.52 1.40
N THR A 39 -44.43 -18.73 1.13
CA THR A 39 -44.62 -19.86 2.06
C THR A 39 -43.98 -19.59 3.42
N LEU A 40 -42.82 -18.92 3.44
CA LEU A 40 -42.13 -18.55 4.67
C LEU A 40 -42.96 -17.57 5.52
N VAL A 41 -43.52 -16.53 4.90
CA VAL A 41 -44.39 -15.55 5.58
C VAL A 41 -45.65 -16.26 6.11
N ASP A 42 -46.31 -17.07 5.28
CA ASP A 42 -47.53 -17.80 5.67
C ASP A 42 -47.28 -18.76 6.84
N THR A 43 -46.08 -19.35 6.92
CA THR A 43 -45.72 -20.32 7.96
C THR A 43 -45.26 -19.67 9.26
N THR A 44 -44.48 -18.58 9.17
CA THR A 44 -43.80 -17.99 10.34
C THR A 44 -44.47 -16.73 10.86
N GLY A 45 -45.31 -16.08 10.06
CA GLY A 45 -45.89 -14.76 10.34
C GLY A 45 -44.89 -13.60 10.20
N VAL A 46 -43.61 -13.87 9.94
CA VAL A 46 -42.56 -12.83 9.86
C VAL A 46 -42.47 -12.28 8.44
N SER A 47 -42.54 -10.95 8.32
CA SER A 47 -42.51 -10.22 7.05
C SER A 47 -41.12 -9.74 6.62
N GLY A 48 -40.14 -9.77 7.53
CA GLY A 48 -38.80 -9.23 7.28
C GLY A 48 -37.85 -9.35 8.47
N GLY A 49 -36.70 -8.69 8.35
CA GLY A 49 -35.61 -8.68 9.33
C GLY A 49 -34.50 -7.73 8.89
N GLY A 50 -33.32 -7.84 9.47
CA GLY A 50 -32.16 -7.03 9.05
C GLY A 50 -31.30 -7.75 8.01
N PHE A 51 -31.39 -7.38 6.73
CA PHE A 51 -30.57 -8.01 5.68
C PHE A 51 -29.46 -7.10 5.19
N VAL A 52 -28.27 -7.67 4.97
CA VAL A 52 -27.17 -6.95 4.31
C VAL A 52 -27.47 -6.91 2.80
N PRO A 53 -27.46 -5.73 2.16
CA PRO A 53 -27.67 -5.64 0.73
C PRO A 53 -26.50 -6.27 -0.04
N ASP A 54 -26.77 -6.79 -1.24
CA ASP A 54 -25.75 -7.25 -2.19
C ASP A 54 -24.77 -8.31 -1.65
N VAL A 55 -25.15 -9.16 -0.69
CA VAL A 55 -24.28 -10.24 -0.15
C VAL A 55 -23.83 -11.28 -1.19
N ALA A 56 -24.49 -11.33 -2.34
CA ALA A 56 -24.06 -12.14 -3.46
C ALA A 56 -22.90 -11.50 -4.24
N ARG A 57 -22.62 -10.21 -4.08
CA ARG A 57 -21.63 -9.47 -4.85
C ARG A 57 -20.25 -9.51 -4.17
N PHE A 58 -19.20 -9.82 -4.92
CA PHE A 58 -17.83 -9.95 -4.39
C PHE A 58 -16.79 -9.64 -5.48
N ASP A 59 -15.66 -9.05 -5.09
CA ASP A 59 -14.49 -8.87 -5.96
C ASP A 59 -13.53 -10.06 -5.80
N ALA A 60 -13.69 -11.08 -6.64
CA ALA A 60 -12.89 -12.30 -6.55
C ALA A 60 -11.44 -12.09 -7.03
N GLU A 61 -11.24 -11.22 -8.01
CA GLU A 61 -9.95 -11.04 -8.68
C GLU A 61 -8.92 -10.36 -7.77
N LEU A 62 -9.35 -9.44 -6.89
CA LEU A 62 -8.49 -8.83 -5.87
C LEU A 62 -7.80 -9.90 -5.00
N PHE A 63 -8.53 -10.95 -4.64
CA PHE A 63 -8.06 -12.00 -3.74
C PHE A 63 -7.48 -13.21 -4.48
N GLY A 64 -7.32 -13.14 -5.82
CA GLY A 64 -6.81 -14.25 -6.63
C GLY A 64 -7.75 -15.47 -6.67
N ILE A 65 -9.05 -15.26 -6.48
CA ILE A 65 -10.06 -16.30 -6.41
C ILE A 65 -10.75 -16.44 -7.78
N SER A 66 -10.84 -17.66 -8.28
CA SER A 66 -11.50 -17.90 -9.57
C SER A 66 -13.03 -17.70 -9.47
N PRO A 67 -13.73 -17.32 -10.56
CA PRO A 67 -15.19 -17.20 -10.54
C PRO A 67 -15.92 -18.46 -10.05
N ARG A 68 -15.40 -19.65 -10.38
CA ARG A 68 -15.96 -20.94 -9.94
C ARG A 68 -15.83 -21.13 -8.44
N GLU A 69 -14.65 -20.84 -7.89
CA GLU A 69 -14.43 -20.91 -6.44
C GLU A 69 -15.30 -19.86 -5.71
N ALA A 70 -15.35 -18.63 -6.20
CA ALA A 70 -16.17 -17.56 -5.62
C ALA A 70 -17.67 -17.92 -5.58
N LEU A 71 -18.16 -18.68 -6.57
CA LEU A 71 -19.53 -19.20 -6.60
C LEU A 71 -19.79 -20.26 -5.51
N ALA A 72 -18.81 -21.12 -5.21
CA ALA A 72 -18.88 -22.11 -4.12
C ALA A 72 -18.69 -21.50 -2.72
N MET A 73 -18.07 -20.31 -2.62
CA MET A 73 -17.76 -19.69 -1.33
C MET A 73 -19.00 -19.18 -0.60
N ASP A 74 -19.13 -19.59 0.66
CA ASP A 74 -20.07 -18.99 1.60
C ASP A 74 -19.91 -17.45 1.61
N PRO A 75 -21.00 -16.68 1.40
CA PRO A 75 -20.99 -15.23 1.52
C PRO A 75 -20.32 -14.69 2.80
N GLN A 76 -20.33 -15.44 3.90
CA GLN A 76 -19.63 -15.05 5.13
C GLN A 76 -18.12 -14.91 4.90
N GLN A 77 -17.50 -15.84 4.17
CA GLN A 77 -16.06 -15.78 3.85
C GLN A 77 -15.75 -14.58 2.95
N ARG A 78 -16.62 -14.30 1.97
CA ARG A 78 -16.48 -13.17 1.04
C ARG A 78 -16.59 -11.81 1.76
N LEU A 79 -17.58 -11.65 2.62
CA LEU A 79 -17.73 -10.45 3.44
C LEU A 79 -16.54 -10.24 4.37
N LEU A 80 -16.03 -11.31 4.99
CA LEU A 80 -14.86 -11.22 5.86
C LEU A 80 -13.61 -10.74 5.11
N LEU A 81 -13.38 -11.21 3.87
CA LEU A 81 -12.26 -10.75 3.04
C LEU A 81 -12.32 -9.25 2.77
N GLU A 82 -13.45 -8.75 2.26
CA GLU A 82 -13.60 -7.32 1.97
C GLU A 82 -13.54 -6.45 3.23
N THR A 83 -14.24 -6.84 4.30
CA THR A 83 -14.28 -6.06 5.55
C THR A 83 -12.94 -6.06 6.29
N SER A 84 -12.14 -7.12 6.18
CA SER A 84 -10.79 -7.18 6.74
C SER A 84 -9.82 -6.29 5.97
N TRP A 85 -9.88 -6.30 4.64
CA TRP A 85 -9.11 -5.40 3.77
C TRP A 85 -9.37 -3.93 4.14
N GLU A 86 -10.65 -3.57 4.20
CA GLU A 86 -11.10 -2.24 4.60
C GLU A 86 -10.68 -1.84 6.02
N ALA A 87 -10.70 -2.79 6.96
CA ALA A 87 -10.32 -2.53 8.34
C ALA A 87 -8.83 -2.20 8.47
N LEU A 88 -7.97 -2.86 7.67
CA LEU A 88 -6.53 -2.61 7.59
C LEU A 88 -6.21 -1.26 6.94
N GLU A 89 -6.82 -0.95 5.79
CA GLU A 89 -6.62 0.36 5.14
C GLU A 89 -7.06 1.53 6.03
N ARG A 90 -8.15 1.37 6.79
CA ARG A 90 -8.62 2.33 7.79
C ARG A 90 -7.70 2.41 9.02
N ALA A 91 -6.95 1.36 9.33
CA ALA A 91 -5.91 1.39 10.35
C ALA A 91 -4.62 2.08 9.87
N GLY A 92 -4.57 2.51 8.60
CA GLY A 92 -3.35 3.07 8.01
C GLY A 92 -2.31 2.00 7.65
N ILE A 93 -2.73 0.73 7.54
CA ILE A 93 -1.85 -0.40 7.29
C ILE A 93 -2.13 -0.92 5.88
N SER A 94 -1.10 -0.93 5.04
CA SER A 94 -1.15 -1.56 3.71
C SER A 94 -1.43 -3.06 3.87
N PRO A 95 -2.55 -3.61 3.36
CA PRO A 95 -2.90 -5.02 3.61
C PRO A 95 -1.81 -6.01 3.17
N LEU A 96 -1.06 -5.69 2.11
CA LEU A 96 0.00 -6.54 1.58
C LEU A 96 1.35 -6.39 2.30
N SER A 97 1.54 -5.37 3.13
CA SER A 97 2.78 -5.24 3.93
C SER A 97 2.85 -6.25 5.08
N LEU A 98 1.72 -6.88 5.42
CA LEU A 98 1.60 -7.90 6.47
C LEU A 98 1.96 -9.32 6.01
N ARG A 99 2.32 -9.52 4.74
CA ARG A 99 2.74 -10.84 4.23
C ARG A 99 3.96 -11.36 4.99
N GLY A 100 3.88 -12.59 5.48
CA GLY A 100 4.91 -13.24 6.29
C GLY A 100 4.96 -12.77 7.76
N SER A 101 4.03 -11.90 8.19
CA SER A 101 3.97 -11.44 9.57
C SER A 101 3.21 -12.40 10.48
N ALA A 102 3.53 -12.38 11.78
CA ALA A 102 2.78 -13.07 12.82
C ALA A 102 1.46 -12.34 13.18
N THR A 103 0.65 -12.04 12.17
CA THR A 103 -0.69 -11.45 12.36
C THR A 103 -1.73 -12.57 12.55
N GLY A 104 -2.52 -12.51 13.62
CA GLY A 104 -3.57 -13.49 13.92
C GLY A 104 -4.93 -13.13 13.32
N VAL A 105 -5.79 -14.14 13.10
CA VAL A 105 -7.17 -14.02 12.61
C VAL A 105 -8.11 -14.80 13.53
N PHE A 106 -9.09 -14.11 14.10
CA PHE A 106 -10.08 -14.67 15.02
C PHE A 106 -11.48 -14.29 14.54
N ALA A 107 -12.19 -15.25 13.94
CA ALA A 107 -13.48 -15.00 13.28
C ALA A 107 -14.62 -15.76 13.94
N GLY A 108 -15.64 -15.03 14.42
CA GLY A 108 -16.92 -15.59 14.83
C GLY A 108 -17.76 -15.95 13.61
N VAL A 109 -17.92 -17.24 13.32
CA VAL A 109 -18.68 -17.75 12.18
C VAL A 109 -19.30 -19.10 12.51
N SER A 110 -20.46 -19.37 11.92
CA SER A 110 -21.16 -20.65 12.04
C SER A 110 -21.51 -21.20 10.66
N ALA A 111 -21.76 -22.51 10.57
CA ALA A 111 -22.30 -23.09 9.35
C ALA A 111 -23.71 -22.53 9.09
N ASN A 112 -23.99 -22.10 7.86
CA ASN A 112 -25.25 -21.43 7.49
C ASN A 112 -26.08 -22.19 6.41
N GLY A 113 -25.59 -23.36 5.97
CA GLY A 113 -26.25 -24.21 4.98
C GLY A 113 -26.03 -23.80 3.51
N TYR A 114 -25.15 -22.83 3.22
CA TYR A 114 -24.78 -22.49 1.84
C TYR A 114 -24.16 -23.69 1.12
N GLY A 115 -24.71 -24.08 -0.03
CA GLY A 115 -24.28 -25.26 -0.81
C GLY A 115 -24.78 -26.63 -0.30
N GLY A 116 -25.52 -26.68 0.82
CA GLY A 116 -25.92 -27.93 1.48
C GLY A 116 -27.01 -28.75 0.78
N ASN A 117 -27.70 -28.21 -0.22
CA ASN A 117 -28.76 -28.90 -0.98
C ASN A 117 -28.28 -29.49 -2.32
N VAL A 118 -26.97 -29.50 -2.58
CA VAL A 118 -26.39 -30.01 -3.82
C VAL A 118 -26.16 -31.52 -3.66
N HIS A 119 -27.15 -32.34 -4.03
CA HIS A 119 -27.06 -33.81 -3.94
C HIS A 119 -26.08 -34.43 -4.97
N GLU A 120 -25.86 -33.75 -6.09
CA GLU A 120 -24.79 -34.00 -7.06
C GLU A 120 -24.21 -32.64 -7.46
N PRO A 121 -22.95 -32.31 -7.12
CA PRO A 121 -22.31 -31.11 -7.63
C PRO A 121 -22.23 -31.19 -9.16
N GLU A 122 -22.55 -30.11 -9.86
CA GLU A 122 -22.15 -29.97 -11.26
C GLU A 122 -20.63 -30.23 -11.34
N GLU A 123 -20.15 -30.98 -12.35
CA GLU A 123 -18.72 -31.33 -12.52
C GLU A 123 -17.80 -30.10 -12.40
N GLU A 124 -18.31 -28.91 -12.72
CA GLU A 124 -17.60 -27.63 -12.65
C GLU A 124 -17.30 -27.12 -11.23
N MET A 125 -17.95 -27.66 -10.19
CA MET A 125 -17.80 -27.25 -8.78
C MET A 125 -17.06 -28.26 -7.90
N GLU A 126 -16.58 -29.37 -8.49
CA GLU A 126 -15.86 -30.42 -7.76
C GLU A 126 -14.64 -29.84 -7.01
N GLY A 127 -14.52 -30.18 -5.73
CA GLY A 127 -13.39 -29.78 -4.87
C GLY A 127 -13.54 -28.43 -4.14
N TYR A 128 -14.30 -27.47 -4.67
CA TYR A 128 -14.44 -26.15 -4.02
C TYR A 128 -15.48 -26.11 -2.90
N LEU A 129 -16.56 -26.90 -2.98
CA LEU A 129 -17.65 -26.88 -1.98
C LEU A 129 -17.17 -27.15 -0.56
N LEU A 130 -16.20 -28.06 -0.38
CA LEU A 130 -15.62 -28.34 0.93
C LEU A 130 -14.99 -27.08 1.51
N THR A 131 -14.09 -26.42 0.76
CA THR A 131 -13.42 -25.20 1.21
C THR A 131 -14.34 -23.98 1.25
N GLY A 132 -15.37 -23.95 0.43
CA GLY A 132 -16.32 -22.85 0.33
C GLY A 132 -17.33 -22.80 1.47
N SER A 133 -17.68 -23.94 2.06
CA SER A 133 -18.72 -24.05 3.11
C SER A 133 -18.18 -24.35 4.52
N THR A 134 -16.93 -24.79 4.66
CA THR A 134 -16.35 -25.16 5.96
C THR A 134 -16.06 -23.91 6.81
N PRO A 135 -16.59 -23.77 8.04
CA PRO A 135 -16.38 -22.58 8.87
C PRO A 135 -14.91 -22.31 9.26
N SER A 136 -14.09 -23.34 9.46
CA SER A 136 -12.65 -23.16 9.75
C SER A 136 -11.89 -22.49 8.60
N VAL A 137 -12.38 -22.64 7.36
CA VAL A 137 -11.75 -22.01 6.19
C VAL A 137 -12.02 -20.51 6.16
N ALA A 138 -13.00 -19.96 6.87
CA ALA A 138 -13.22 -18.51 6.91
C ALA A 138 -12.01 -17.74 7.46
N SER A 139 -11.47 -18.16 8.62
CA SER A 139 -10.26 -17.57 9.20
C SER A 139 -9.00 -17.98 8.43
N GLY A 140 -8.91 -19.25 8.03
CA GLY A 140 -7.77 -19.75 7.24
C GLY A 140 -7.62 -19.05 5.88
N ARG A 141 -8.71 -18.74 5.19
CA ARG A 141 -8.72 -18.06 3.90
C ARG A 141 -8.31 -16.59 4.02
N LEU A 142 -8.71 -15.93 5.10
CA LEU A 142 -8.22 -14.58 5.44
C LEU A 142 -6.70 -14.58 5.61
N ALA A 143 -6.18 -15.51 6.42
CA ALA A 143 -4.74 -15.67 6.61
C ALA A 143 -4.03 -15.98 5.29
N TYR A 144 -4.57 -16.90 4.48
CA TYR A 144 -4.02 -17.26 3.17
C TYR A 144 -3.98 -16.06 2.19
N ALA A 145 -5.10 -15.36 2.01
CA ALA A 145 -5.22 -14.28 1.03
C ALA A 145 -4.33 -13.07 1.36
N LEU A 146 -4.14 -12.79 2.66
CA LEU A 146 -3.29 -11.70 3.14
C LEU A 146 -1.85 -12.14 3.46
N GLY A 147 -1.54 -13.44 3.37
CA GLY A 147 -0.24 -14.03 3.68
C GLY A 147 0.16 -13.92 5.17
N LEU A 148 -0.78 -14.10 6.09
CA LEU A 148 -0.58 -13.97 7.53
C LEU A 148 -0.17 -15.31 8.15
N GLU A 149 0.77 -15.29 9.09
CA GLU A 149 1.36 -16.49 9.69
C GLU A 149 1.07 -16.64 11.20
N GLY A 150 0.22 -15.78 11.77
CA GLY A 150 -0.26 -15.92 13.14
C GLY A 150 -1.40 -16.94 13.29
N PRO A 151 -1.95 -17.12 14.50
CA PRO A 151 -3.07 -18.03 14.75
C PRO A 151 -4.30 -17.68 13.90
N ALA A 152 -4.88 -18.66 13.20
CA ALA A 152 -6.12 -18.49 12.44
C ALA A 152 -7.22 -19.40 13.01
N VAL A 153 -8.21 -18.82 13.68
CA VAL A 153 -9.22 -19.53 14.46
C VAL A 153 -10.62 -19.06 14.09
N SER A 154 -11.49 -20.00 13.75
CA SER A 154 -12.94 -19.78 13.64
C SER A 154 -13.63 -20.23 14.93
N VAL A 155 -14.52 -19.39 15.47
CA VAL A 155 -15.21 -19.61 16.74
C VAL A 155 -16.72 -19.64 16.52
N ASP A 156 -17.39 -20.64 17.07
CA ASP A 156 -18.85 -20.70 17.14
C ASP A 156 -19.29 -20.87 18.59
N THR A 157 -19.71 -19.76 19.19
CA THR A 157 -20.42 -19.71 20.47
C THR A 157 -21.79 -19.05 20.28
N ALA A 158 -22.40 -19.27 19.11
CA ALA A 158 -23.63 -18.60 18.68
C ALA A 158 -23.51 -17.05 18.76
N CYS A 159 -24.43 -16.39 19.45
CA CYS A 159 -24.52 -14.93 19.51
C CYS A 159 -23.30 -14.24 20.14
N SER A 160 -22.51 -14.96 20.95
CA SER A 160 -21.31 -14.40 21.60
C SER A 160 -20.02 -14.55 20.78
N SER A 161 -20.09 -15.16 19.59
CA SER A 161 -18.92 -15.57 18.81
C SER A 161 -17.92 -14.44 18.54
N ALA A 162 -18.36 -13.27 18.07
CA ALA A 162 -17.45 -12.14 17.82
C ALA A 162 -16.74 -11.63 19.08
N LEU A 163 -17.41 -11.60 20.25
CA LEU A 163 -16.76 -11.16 21.49
C LEU A 163 -15.81 -12.22 22.05
N VAL A 164 -16.11 -13.51 21.87
CA VAL A 164 -15.19 -14.59 22.22
C VAL A 164 -13.96 -14.56 21.30
N ALA A 165 -14.15 -14.35 20.00
CA ALA A 165 -13.06 -14.15 19.05
C ALA A 165 -12.17 -12.96 19.46
N LEU A 166 -12.76 -11.82 19.84
CA LEU A 166 -12.04 -10.67 20.38
C LEU A 166 -11.30 -11.00 21.69
N HIS A 167 -11.92 -11.77 22.59
CA HIS A 167 -11.28 -12.22 23.82
C HIS A 167 -10.03 -13.05 23.54
N LEU A 168 -10.12 -14.04 22.63
CA LEU A 168 -8.99 -14.89 22.23
C LEU A 168 -7.89 -14.08 21.54
N ALA A 169 -8.24 -13.17 20.63
CA ALA A 169 -7.29 -12.26 20.00
C ALA A 169 -6.52 -11.43 21.03
N GLY A 170 -7.23 -10.90 22.04
CA GLY A 170 -6.62 -10.17 23.15
C GLY A 170 -5.68 -11.03 23.98
N GLN A 171 -5.98 -12.32 24.18
CA GLN A 171 -5.05 -13.24 24.85
C GLN A 171 -3.80 -13.49 24.01
N ALA A 172 -3.95 -13.81 22.71
CA ALA A 172 -2.83 -14.07 21.80
C ALA A 172 -1.87 -12.87 21.71
N LEU A 173 -2.42 -11.64 21.61
CA LEU A 173 -1.63 -10.42 21.64
C LEU A 173 -0.86 -10.25 22.95
N ARG A 174 -1.49 -10.50 24.11
CA ARG A 174 -0.82 -10.42 25.42
C ARG A 174 0.25 -11.50 25.61
N ALA A 175 0.01 -12.70 25.07
CA ALA A 175 0.94 -13.82 25.07
C ALA A 175 2.07 -13.67 24.04
N ARG A 176 1.98 -12.68 23.13
CA ARG A 176 2.89 -12.49 21.98
C ARG A 176 2.90 -13.68 21.02
N GLU A 177 1.77 -14.36 20.88
CA GLU A 177 1.54 -15.34 19.80
C GLU A 177 1.27 -14.63 18.46
N CYS A 178 0.87 -13.36 18.52
CA CYS A 178 0.80 -12.45 17.39
C CYS A 178 1.15 -11.00 17.80
N ASP A 179 1.47 -10.18 16.81
CA ASP A 179 1.78 -8.75 16.99
C ASP A 179 0.61 -7.83 16.61
N LEU A 180 -0.20 -8.28 15.65
CA LEU A 180 -1.45 -7.68 15.23
C LEU A 180 -2.51 -8.79 15.13
N ALA A 181 -3.78 -8.45 15.36
CA ALA A 181 -4.88 -9.41 15.22
C ALA A 181 -6.09 -8.80 14.51
N LEU A 182 -6.65 -9.55 13.57
CA LEU A 182 -7.97 -9.33 13.02
C LEU A 182 -8.99 -10.10 13.86
N ALA A 183 -9.94 -9.40 14.47
CA ALA A 183 -10.96 -10.02 15.33
C ALA A 183 -12.35 -9.52 14.96
N GLY A 184 -13.31 -10.43 14.85
CA GLY A 184 -14.64 -10.05 14.39
C GLY A 184 -15.59 -11.22 14.23
N GLY A 185 -16.64 -11.02 13.43
CA GLY A 185 -17.55 -12.08 13.05
C GLY A 185 -18.41 -11.70 11.85
N ALA A 186 -18.97 -12.71 11.21
CA ALA A 186 -19.88 -12.55 10.08
C ALA A 186 -21.07 -13.49 10.20
N THR A 187 -22.20 -13.08 9.62
CA THR A 187 -23.42 -13.87 9.49
C THR A 187 -24.12 -13.44 8.22
N VAL A 188 -24.37 -14.42 7.34
CA VAL A 188 -25.29 -14.32 6.22
C VAL A 188 -26.22 -15.51 6.28
N MET A 189 -27.52 -15.25 6.27
CA MET A 189 -28.57 -16.25 6.20
C MET A 189 -28.70 -16.73 4.76
N ALA A 190 -28.03 -17.84 4.44
CA ALA A 190 -28.15 -18.49 3.13
C ALA A 190 -29.53 -19.19 2.97
N THR A 191 -30.09 -19.69 4.06
CA THR A 191 -31.39 -20.39 4.11
C THR A 191 -32.32 -19.74 5.14
N PRO A 192 -33.65 -19.91 5.01
CA PRO A 192 -34.59 -19.34 5.97
C PRO A 192 -34.74 -20.17 7.26
N GLY A 193 -33.87 -21.16 7.50
CA GLY A 193 -34.02 -22.15 8.58
C GLY A 193 -34.17 -21.54 9.98
N ILE A 194 -33.45 -20.45 10.28
CA ILE A 194 -33.51 -19.79 11.58
C ILE A 194 -34.91 -19.22 11.88
N PHE A 195 -35.61 -18.69 10.87
CA PHE A 195 -36.98 -18.21 11.01
C PHE A 195 -37.94 -19.37 11.28
N LEU A 196 -37.78 -20.50 10.59
CA LEU A 196 -38.63 -21.67 10.78
C LEU A 196 -38.49 -22.26 12.19
N GLU A 197 -37.26 -22.44 12.67
CA GLU A 197 -37.00 -23.05 13.97
C GLU A 197 -37.39 -22.14 15.14
N PHE A 198 -37.15 -20.82 15.05
CA PHE A 198 -37.54 -19.90 16.11
C PHE A 198 -39.03 -19.58 16.12
N SER A 199 -39.71 -19.62 14.96
CA SER A 199 -41.17 -19.49 14.92
C SER A 199 -41.85 -20.62 15.71
N ARG A 200 -41.36 -21.86 15.56
CA ARG A 200 -41.85 -23.02 16.35
C ARG A 200 -41.66 -22.88 17.86
N GLN A 201 -40.62 -22.16 18.28
CA GLN A 201 -40.30 -21.92 19.69
C GLN A 201 -41.00 -20.67 20.26
N GLY A 202 -41.73 -19.92 19.44
CA GLY A 202 -42.33 -18.64 19.84
C GLY A 202 -41.29 -17.58 20.19
N GLY A 203 -40.06 -17.67 19.64
CA GLY A 203 -38.95 -16.78 19.95
C GLY A 203 -38.78 -15.58 19.00
N LEU A 204 -39.64 -15.45 17.99
CA LEU A 204 -39.59 -14.36 17.01
C LEU A 204 -40.52 -13.22 17.41
N ALA A 205 -40.03 -11.98 17.28
CA ALA A 205 -40.88 -10.80 17.37
C ALA A 205 -41.85 -10.76 16.18
N GLY A 206 -43.13 -10.47 16.43
CA GLY A 206 -44.15 -10.49 15.37
C GLY A 206 -43.93 -9.44 14.27
N ASP A 207 -43.30 -8.32 14.62
CA ASP A 207 -42.93 -7.22 13.72
C ASP A 207 -41.47 -7.32 13.22
N GLY A 208 -40.75 -8.39 13.60
CA GLY A 208 -39.36 -8.63 13.23
C GLY A 208 -38.35 -7.66 13.86
N ARG A 209 -38.70 -6.94 14.93
CA ARG A 209 -37.83 -5.94 15.60
C ARG A 209 -37.41 -6.36 17.00
N CYS A 210 -36.17 -6.04 17.38
CA CYS A 210 -35.70 -6.22 18.75
C CYS A 210 -36.11 -5.02 19.63
N LYS A 211 -37.24 -5.14 20.33
CA LYS A 211 -37.78 -4.12 21.25
C LYS A 211 -37.09 -4.19 22.63
N SER A 212 -35.78 -3.99 22.62
CA SER A 212 -34.89 -4.29 23.75
C SER A 212 -35.27 -3.51 25.01
N PHE A 213 -35.56 -4.23 26.10
CA PHE A 213 -35.96 -3.72 27.42
C PHE A 213 -37.28 -2.94 27.46
N ALA A 214 -38.05 -2.96 26.37
CA ALA A 214 -39.37 -2.32 26.31
C ALA A 214 -40.45 -3.22 26.93
N GLU A 215 -41.56 -2.63 27.38
CA GLU A 215 -42.75 -3.39 27.77
C GLU A 215 -43.30 -4.25 26.62
N ALA A 216 -43.17 -3.76 25.39
CA ALA A 216 -43.63 -4.43 24.18
C ALA A 216 -42.68 -5.54 23.65
N ALA A 217 -41.64 -5.92 24.42
CA ALA A 217 -40.69 -6.98 24.06
C ALA A 217 -41.40 -8.35 23.91
N ASP A 218 -41.43 -8.88 22.69
CA ASP A 218 -42.17 -10.10 22.34
C ASP A 218 -41.30 -11.17 21.64
N GLY A 219 -40.02 -10.91 21.42
CA GLY A 219 -39.11 -11.85 20.75
C GLY A 219 -37.94 -11.17 20.03
N THR A 220 -37.20 -11.96 19.27
CA THR A 220 -36.03 -11.50 18.52
C THR A 220 -36.37 -11.21 17.05
N GLY A 221 -35.87 -10.08 16.54
CA GLY A 221 -35.76 -9.81 15.12
C GLY A 221 -34.41 -10.26 14.58
N TRP A 222 -34.36 -11.18 13.62
CA TRP A 222 -33.10 -11.68 13.07
C TRP A 222 -32.48 -10.74 12.07
N ALA A 223 -31.15 -10.69 12.08
CA ALA A 223 -30.38 -9.91 11.14
C ALA A 223 -29.09 -10.60 10.69
N GLU A 224 -28.47 -9.99 9.69
CA GLU A 224 -27.17 -10.33 9.13
C GLU A 224 -26.14 -9.26 9.48
N GLY A 225 -24.87 -9.55 9.23
CA GLY A 225 -23.84 -8.54 9.35
C GLY A 225 -22.44 -9.11 9.31
N ALA A 226 -21.46 -8.22 9.17
CA ALA A 226 -20.06 -8.52 9.34
C ALA A 226 -19.36 -7.32 10.00
N GLY A 227 -18.47 -7.59 10.94
CA GLY A 227 -17.64 -6.56 11.58
C GLY A 227 -16.26 -7.11 11.91
N VAL A 228 -15.22 -6.37 11.54
CA VAL A 228 -13.81 -6.71 11.80
C VAL A 228 -13.09 -5.54 12.45
N LEU A 229 -12.38 -5.84 13.53
CA LEU A 229 -11.51 -4.92 14.26
C LEU A 229 -10.05 -5.32 14.03
N VAL A 230 -9.19 -4.31 13.88
CA VAL A 230 -7.73 -4.47 13.91
C VAL A 230 -7.28 -4.16 15.33
N LEU A 231 -6.58 -5.11 15.96
CA LEU A 231 -6.14 -5.02 17.34
C LEU A 231 -4.62 -5.13 17.41
N GLU A 232 -4.03 -4.29 18.25
CA GLU A 232 -2.62 -4.35 18.63
C GLU A 232 -2.50 -4.09 20.13
N ARG A 233 -1.34 -4.42 20.70
CA ARG A 233 -0.99 -3.92 22.03
C ARG A 233 -0.81 -2.40 21.92
N LEU A 234 -1.36 -1.65 22.88
CA LEU A 234 -1.27 -0.17 22.88
C LEU A 234 0.16 0.35 22.78
N SER A 235 1.13 -0.36 23.37
CA SER A 235 2.55 -0.03 23.26
C SER A 235 3.09 -0.13 21.83
N ASP A 236 2.61 -1.10 21.06
CA ASP A 236 3.05 -1.31 19.67
C ASP A 236 2.36 -0.33 18.73
N ALA A 237 1.05 -0.09 18.89
CA ALA A 237 0.34 0.93 18.15
C ALA A 237 1.02 2.31 18.30
N ARG A 238 1.43 2.67 19.52
CA ARG A 238 2.19 3.91 19.78
C ARG A 238 3.57 3.92 19.12
N ARG A 239 4.31 2.80 19.21
CA ARG A 239 5.65 2.66 18.62
C ARG A 239 5.62 2.75 17.10
N LEU A 240 4.57 2.22 16.48
CA LEU A 240 4.37 2.19 15.03
C LEU A 240 3.61 3.42 14.50
N GLY A 241 3.08 4.27 15.40
CA GLY A 241 2.29 5.44 15.01
C GLY A 241 0.90 5.11 14.46
N HIS A 242 0.37 3.92 14.76
CA HIS A 242 -0.97 3.51 14.36
C HIS A 242 -2.06 4.26 15.14
N PRO A 243 -3.19 4.62 14.50
CA PRO A 243 -4.29 5.31 15.17
C PRO A 243 -4.96 4.41 16.21
N VAL A 244 -5.15 4.95 17.42
CA VAL A 244 -5.86 4.26 18.51
C VAL A 244 -7.27 4.83 18.60
N LEU A 245 -8.28 4.06 18.21
CA LEU A 245 -9.69 4.49 18.27
C LEU A 245 -10.29 4.34 19.68
N ALA A 246 -9.93 3.25 20.36
CA ALA A 246 -10.33 2.93 21.73
C ALA A 246 -9.38 1.85 22.30
N VAL A 247 -9.46 1.60 23.60
CA VAL A 247 -8.66 0.60 24.30
C VAL A 247 -9.56 -0.48 24.89
N VAL A 248 -9.28 -1.76 24.58
CA VAL A 248 -9.92 -2.89 25.28
C VAL A 248 -9.21 -3.08 26.63
N ARG A 249 -9.86 -2.67 27.71
CA ARG A 249 -9.29 -2.69 29.06
C ARG A 249 -9.38 -4.04 29.74
N GLY A 250 -10.45 -4.79 29.46
CA GLY A 250 -10.64 -6.13 29.98
C GLY A 250 -11.75 -6.86 29.25
N SER A 251 -11.68 -8.19 29.24
CA SER A 251 -12.74 -9.03 28.74
C SER A 251 -12.79 -10.34 29.52
N ALA A 252 -13.99 -10.92 29.63
CA ALA A 252 -14.21 -12.20 30.27
C ALA A 252 -15.21 -13.04 29.47
N VAL A 253 -15.05 -14.36 29.55
CA VAL A 253 -15.96 -15.35 28.99
C VAL A 253 -16.29 -16.38 30.07
N ASN A 254 -17.56 -16.74 30.22
CA ASN A 254 -17.99 -17.82 31.12
C ASN A 254 -19.15 -18.64 30.53
N GLN A 255 -19.71 -19.55 31.34
CA GLN A 255 -20.82 -20.42 30.96
C GLN A 255 -21.97 -20.35 31.98
N ASP A 256 -23.19 -20.46 31.48
CA ASP A 256 -24.43 -20.57 32.26
C ASP A 256 -24.50 -21.87 33.05
N GLY A 257 -23.90 -22.94 32.52
CA GLY A 257 -23.90 -24.24 33.16
C GLY A 257 -25.30 -24.86 33.19
N ALA A 258 -25.67 -25.49 34.31
CA ALA A 258 -26.99 -26.09 34.47
C ALA A 258 -28.05 -25.02 34.83
N SER A 259 -28.46 -24.22 33.85
CA SER A 259 -29.55 -23.23 33.99
C SER A 259 -30.94 -23.88 33.86
N ASN A 260 -32.02 -23.07 33.85
CA ASN A 260 -33.41 -23.53 33.80
C ASN A 260 -33.86 -24.02 32.40
N GLY A 261 -32.95 -24.67 31.67
CA GLY A 261 -33.08 -25.06 30.27
C GLY A 261 -31.86 -24.62 29.47
N LEU A 262 -31.41 -25.45 28.50
CA LEU A 262 -30.18 -25.21 27.74
C LEU A 262 -30.13 -23.81 27.09
N THR A 263 -31.27 -23.32 26.62
CA THR A 263 -31.41 -22.05 25.91
C THR A 263 -31.85 -20.90 26.82
N ALA A 264 -32.12 -21.15 28.11
CA ALA A 264 -32.57 -20.15 29.06
C ALA A 264 -31.36 -19.42 29.69
N PRO A 265 -31.33 -18.07 29.64
CA PRO A 265 -30.20 -17.29 30.17
C PRO A 265 -30.11 -17.38 31.70
N ASN A 266 -28.90 -17.18 32.25
CA ASN A 266 -28.66 -17.20 33.69
C ASN A 266 -28.14 -15.86 34.25
N GLY A 267 -29.00 -15.12 34.96
CA GLY A 267 -28.64 -13.83 35.58
C GLY A 267 -27.39 -13.88 36.48
N PRO A 268 -27.24 -14.85 37.40
CA PRO A 268 -26.02 -15.00 38.19
C PRO A 268 -24.74 -15.19 37.36
N SER A 269 -24.80 -15.91 36.24
CA SER A 269 -23.66 -16.06 35.30
C SER A 269 -23.31 -14.75 34.60
N GLN A 270 -24.32 -14.00 34.17
CA GLN A 270 -24.12 -12.67 33.57
C GLN A 270 -23.47 -11.70 34.57
N GLN A 271 -23.93 -11.69 35.83
CA GLN A 271 -23.28 -10.90 36.89
C GLN A 271 -21.81 -11.31 37.09
N ARG A 272 -21.52 -12.62 37.07
CA ARG A 272 -20.15 -13.13 37.22
C ARG A 272 -19.24 -12.71 36.07
N VAL A 273 -19.68 -12.80 34.81
CA VAL A 273 -18.83 -12.40 33.67
C VAL A 273 -18.55 -10.90 33.67
N ILE A 274 -19.53 -10.07 34.06
CA ILE A 274 -19.34 -8.63 34.24
C ILE A 274 -18.28 -8.35 35.32
N ARG A 275 -18.42 -8.95 36.51
CA ARG A 275 -17.46 -8.77 37.61
C ARG A 275 -16.06 -9.27 37.24
N GLN A 276 -15.95 -10.36 36.48
CA GLN A 276 -14.67 -10.86 35.98
C GLN A 276 -14.01 -9.89 34.99
N ALA A 277 -14.77 -9.36 34.03
CA ALA A 277 -14.23 -8.37 33.08
C ALA A 277 -13.75 -7.10 33.81
N LEU A 278 -14.52 -6.61 34.78
CA LEU A 278 -14.15 -5.48 35.65
C LEU A 278 -12.86 -5.77 36.44
N ALA A 279 -12.74 -6.98 37.01
CA ALA A 279 -11.54 -7.39 37.74
C ALA A 279 -10.30 -7.45 36.83
N VAL A 280 -10.44 -7.97 35.59
CA VAL A 280 -9.36 -7.97 34.59
C VAL A 280 -8.97 -6.54 34.20
N ALA A 281 -9.95 -5.66 34.01
CA ALA A 281 -9.74 -4.24 33.72
C ALA A 281 -9.19 -3.43 34.90
N ARG A 282 -9.23 -4.01 36.12
CA ARG A 282 -8.94 -3.36 37.41
C ARG A 282 -9.81 -2.12 37.64
N MET A 283 -11.11 -2.26 37.43
CA MET A 283 -12.11 -1.19 37.52
C MET A 283 -13.21 -1.53 38.53
N SER A 284 -13.83 -0.50 39.11
CA SER A 284 -15.09 -0.62 39.85
C SER A 284 -16.29 -0.58 38.89
N PRO A 285 -17.49 -1.04 39.30
CA PRO A 285 -18.69 -0.88 38.47
C PRO A 285 -19.07 0.59 38.20
N SER A 286 -18.75 1.51 39.11
CA SER A 286 -19.02 2.95 38.94
C SER A 286 -18.08 3.63 37.94
N ASP A 287 -17.00 2.96 37.52
CA ASP A 287 -16.07 3.47 36.50
C ASP A 287 -16.62 3.39 35.08
N VAL A 288 -17.70 2.64 34.82
CA VAL A 288 -18.26 2.41 33.48
C VAL A 288 -19.51 3.27 33.28
N ASP A 289 -19.63 3.95 32.15
CA ASP A 289 -20.69 4.95 31.93
C ASP A 289 -21.92 4.37 31.27
N ALA A 290 -21.69 3.46 30.33
CA ALA A 290 -22.72 2.87 29.50
C ALA A 290 -22.50 1.38 29.28
N VAL A 291 -23.58 0.64 29.05
CA VAL A 291 -23.54 -0.74 28.56
C VAL A 291 -24.33 -0.85 27.26
N GLU A 292 -23.62 -1.31 26.24
CA GLU A 292 -24.20 -1.88 25.04
C GLU A 292 -24.52 -3.34 25.32
N ALA A 293 -25.81 -3.61 25.50
CA ALA A 293 -26.30 -4.87 26.03
C ALA A 293 -26.38 -5.98 24.97
N HIS A 294 -26.61 -7.21 25.45
CA HIS A 294 -27.07 -8.26 24.58
C HIS A 294 -28.49 -7.97 24.06
N GLY A 295 -29.41 -7.50 24.93
CA GLY A 295 -30.70 -6.85 24.61
C GLY A 295 -31.36 -7.36 23.35
N THR A 296 -32.02 -8.52 23.46
CA THR A 296 -32.56 -9.24 22.28
C THR A 296 -34.02 -8.94 22.00
N GLY A 297 -34.70 -8.21 22.89
CA GLY A 297 -36.13 -7.95 22.80
C GLY A 297 -36.98 -9.12 23.30
N THR A 298 -36.38 -10.06 24.05
CA THR A 298 -37.09 -11.25 24.54
C THR A 298 -37.71 -11.00 25.91
N SER A 299 -38.96 -11.43 26.10
CA SER A 299 -39.73 -11.25 27.33
C SER A 299 -39.08 -11.88 28.56
N LEU A 300 -38.30 -12.95 28.39
CA LEU A 300 -37.54 -13.60 29.47
C LEU A 300 -36.11 -13.04 29.62
N GLY A 301 -35.41 -12.83 28.50
CA GLY A 301 -33.98 -12.50 28.52
C GLY A 301 -33.69 -11.08 28.95
N ASP A 302 -34.48 -10.11 28.47
CA ASP A 302 -34.25 -8.70 28.76
C ASP A 302 -34.38 -8.38 30.26
N PRO A 303 -35.39 -8.91 31.00
CA PRO A 303 -35.43 -8.71 32.45
C PRO A 303 -34.27 -9.35 33.21
N ILE A 304 -33.80 -10.52 32.77
CA ILE A 304 -32.66 -11.21 33.39
C ILE A 304 -31.37 -10.39 33.22
N GLU A 305 -31.15 -9.84 32.02
CA GLU A 305 -30.00 -8.99 31.75
C GLU A 305 -30.06 -7.66 32.51
N ALA A 306 -31.20 -6.97 32.49
CA ALA A 306 -31.36 -5.72 33.23
C ALA A 306 -31.14 -5.91 34.74
N GLN A 307 -31.65 -6.98 35.33
CA GLN A 307 -31.41 -7.32 36.73
C GLN A 307 -29.93 -7.63 37.01
N ALA A 308 -29.23 -8.30 36.09
CA ALA A 308 -27.80 -8.55 36.23
C ALA A 308 -26.97 -7.25 36.21
N LEU A 309 -27.35 -6.29 35.38
CA LEU A 309 -26.74 -4.96 35.31
C LEU A 309 -27.06 -4.13 36.56
N LEU A 310 -28.31 -4.12 37.03
CA LEU A 310 -28.72 -3.48 38.28
C LEU A 310 -27.94 -4.03 39.48
N ALA A 311 -27.76 -5.36 39.57
CA ALA A 311 -27.02 -6.05 40.63
C ALA A 311 -25.48 -5.93 40.52
N THR A 312 -24.97 -5.28 39.47
CA THR A 312 -23.54 -5.04 39.27
C THR A 312 -23.27 -3.56 39.10
N TYR A 313 -23.45 -3.03 37.88
CA TYR A 313 -23.24 -1.63 37.55
C TYR A 313 -24.17 -0.66 38.28
N GLY A 314 -25.42 -1.06 38.57
CA GLY A 314 -26.38 -0.22 39.27
C GLY A 314 -26.08 0.01 40.75
N GLN A 315 -25.07 -0.66 41.32
CA GLN A 315 -24.71 -0.58 42.73
C GLN A 315 -23.56 0.39 42.97
N GLY A 316 -23.52 1.02 44.16
CA GLY A 316 -22.41 1.89 44.56
C GLY A 316 -22.30 3.21 43.77
N ARG A 317 -23.44 3.74 43.32
CA ARG A 317 -23.55 4.98 42.53
C ARG A 317 -24.21 6.14 43.29
N ASP A 318 -24.17 6.14 44.62
CA ASP A 318 -24.83 7.15 45.44
C ASP A 318 -24.36 8.58 45.07
N GLY A 319 -25.24 9.36 44.42
CA GLY A 319 -24.96 10.72 43.95
C GLY A 319 -24.16 10.83 42.66
N ALA A 320 -23.88 9.72 41.97
CA ALA A 320 -23.23 9.68 40.65
C ALA A 320 -24.26 9.51 39.52
N GLU A 321 -23.84 9.76 38.29
CA GLU A 321 -24.65 9.48 37.09
C GLU A 321 -25.03 7.98 37.02
N PRO A 322 -26.27 7.66 36.60
CA PRO A 322 -26.69 6.28 36.38
C PRO A 322 -25.87 5.62 35.27
N LEU A 323 -25.88 4.28 35.23
CA LEU A 323 -25.39 3.55 34.07
C LEU A 323 -26.39 3.71 32.92
N TRP A 324 -25.92 4.16 31.75
CA TRP A 324 -26.73 4.24 30.54
C TRP A 324 -26.83 2.88 29.84
N LEU A 325 -28.03 2.45 29.50
CA LEU A 325 -28.30 1.15 28.87
C LEU A 325 -28.89 1.31 27.46
N GLY A 326 -28.41 0.53 26.50
CA GLY A 326 -29.02 0.44 25.17
C GLY A 326 -28.57 -0.81 24.41
N SER A 327 -29.14 -1.02 23.21
CA SER A 327 -28.76 -2.12 22.32
C SER A 327 -28.82 -1.68 20.85
N VAL A 328 -27.77 -1.95 20.08
CA VAL A 328 -27.73 -1.73 18.63
C VAL A 328 -28.76 -2.59 17.90
N LYS A 329 -29.22 -3.69 18.51
CA LYS A 329 -30.20 -4.59 17.91
C LYS A 329 -31.54 -3.92 17.69
N SER A 330 -31.87 -2.88 18.46
CA SER A 330 -33.08 -2.09 18.19
C SER A 330 -33.03 -1.36 16.85
N ASN A 331 -31.83 -1.09 16.32
CA ASN A 331 -31.65 -0.43 15.02
C ASN A 331 -31.50 -1.44 13.89
N ILE A 332 -30.70 -2.50 14.07
CA ILE A 332 -30.31 -3.38 12.96
C ILE A 332 -30.82 -4.82 13.08
N GLY A 333 -31.51 -5.17 14.17
CA GLY A 333 -31.83 -6.55 14.54
C GLY A 333 -30.65 -7.34 15.10
N HIS A 334 -30.86 -8.62 15.38
CA HIS A 334 -29.83 -9.50 15.93
C HIS A 334 -28.97 -10.13 14.83
N SER A 335 -27.78 -9.57 14.60
CA SER A 335 -26.79 -10.04 13.60
C SER A 335 -25.98 -11.29 14.00
N GLN A 336 -26.58 -12.17 14.80
CA GLN A 336 -26.07 -13.48 15.22
C GLN A 336 -24.57 -13.47 15.63
N ALA A 337 -23.70 -14.18 14.93
CA ALA A 337 -22.27 -14.29 15.26
C ALA A 337 -21.53 -12.95 15.15
N ALA A 338 -22.04 -12.00 14.36
CA ALA A 338 -21.50 -10.65 14.21
C ALA A 338 -22.03 -9.64 15.25
N ALA A 339 -23.00 -10.01 16.09
CA ALA A 339 -23.70 -9.09 16.99
C ALA A 339 -22.77 -8.36 17.97
N GLY A 340 -21.79 -9.07 18.54
CA GLY A 340 -20.81 -8.46 19.43
C GLY A 340 -19.95 -7.39 18.75
N ALA A 341 -19.59 -7.59 17.49
CA ALA A 341 -18.80 -6.63 16.73
C ALA A 341 -19.60 -5.36 16.43
N ALA A 342 -20.90 -5.48 16.12
CA ALA A 342 -21.78 -4.33 15.91
C ALA A 342 -21.85 -3.43 17.16
N GLY A 343 -22.03 -4.05 18.34
CA GLY A 343 -22.05 -3.33 19.61
C GLY A 343 -20.73 -2.61 19.92
N LEU A 344 -19.59 -3.29 19.68
CA LEU A 344 -18.28 -2.66 19.83
C LEU A 344 -18.09 -1.48 18.89
N ILE A 345 -18.43 -1.62 17.60
CA ILE A 345 -18.30 -0.54 16.62
C ILE A 345 -19.17 0.66 17.03
N LYS A 346 -20.44 0.44 17.41
CA LYS A 346 -21.32 1.48 17.94
C LYS A 346 -20.67 2.23 19.10
N MET A 347 -20.13 1.51 20.09
CA MET A 347 -19.56 2.17 21.28
C MET A 347 -18.22 2.84 21.03
N VAL A 348 -17.39 2.34 20.10
CA VAL A 348 -16.18 3.05 19.66
C VAL A 348 -16.54 4.34 18.93
N MET A 349 -17.57 4.34 18.09
CA MET A 349 -18.07 5.55 17.44
C MET A 349 -18.70 6.52 18.46
N ALA A 350 -19.45 6.02 19.44
CA ALA A 350 -19.99 6.83 20.54
C ALA A 350 -18.90 7.57 21.33
N LEU A 351 -17.75 6.92 21.58
CA LEU A 351 -16.58 7.54 22.19
C LEU A 351 -15.98 8.64 21.30
N ARG A 352 -15.85 8.38 19.99
CA ARG A 352 -15.29 9.33 19.02
C ARG A 352 -16.17 10.57 18.87
N GLU A 353 -17.47 10.36 18.68
CA GLU A 353 -18.47 11.40 18.44
C GLU A 353 -19.01 12.03 19.72
N GLN A 354 -18.53 11.56 20.87
CA GLN A 354 -18.85 12.08 22.20
C GLN A 354 -20.35 12.12 22.49
N ARG A 355 -21.06 11.08 22.06
CA ARG A 355 -22.52 11.00 22.17
C ARG A 355 -22.97 9.55 22.39
N LEU A 356 -23.99 9.36 23.22
CA LEU A 356 -24.69 8.09 23.40
C LEU A 356 -26.02 8.14 22.64
N PRO A 357 -26.21 7.35 21.58
CA PRO A 357 -27.45 7.34 20.81
C PRO A 357 -28.57 6.61 21.56
N ARG A 358 -29.82 6.98 21.27
CA ARG A 358 -30.99 6.32 21.88
C ARG A 358 -31.16 4.88 21.40
N THR A 359 -31.73 4.03 22.25
CA THR A 359 -32.26 2.71 21.87
C THR A 359 -33.68 2.90 21.31
N LEU A 360 -34.05 2.13 20.28
CA LEU A 360 -35.36 2.23 19.64
C LEU A 360 -36.40 1.34 20.30
N HIS A 361 -37.67 1.67 20.03
CA HIS A 361 -38.87 0.91 20.44
C HIS A 361 -39.06 0.73 21.95
N ALA A 362 -38.44 1.61 22.74
CA ALA A 362 -38.48 1.59 24.19
C ALA A 362 -39.27 2.79 24.75
N ASP A 363 -40.47 3.03 24.22
CA ASP A 363 -41.35 4.12 24.68
C ASP A 363 -41.70 3.97 26.16
N GLU A 364 -41.94 2.74 26.61
CA GLU A 364 -42.12 2.37 28.01
C GLU A 364 -41.12 1.25 28.39
N PRO A 365 -40.27 1.44 29.42
CA PRO A 365 -39.41 0.38 29.95
C PRO A 365 -40.24 -0.78 30.52
N SER A 366 -39.71 -2.00 30.43
CA SER A 366 -40.41 -3.20 30.90
C SER A 366 -40.74 -3.15 32.39
N SER A 367 -42.00 -3.43 32.72
CA SER A 367 -42.54 -3.58 34.08
C SER A 367 -42.04 -4.84 34.80
N HIS A 368 -41.41 -5.77 34.06
CA HIS A 368 -40.81 -6.98 34.60
C HIS A 368 -39.41 -6.74 35.21
N VAL A 369 -38.94 -5.50 35.19
CA VAL A 369 -37.66 -5.06 35.78
C VAL A 369 -37.94 -4.07 36.90
N ASP A 370 -37.36 -4.32 38.07
CA ASP A 370 -37.34 -3.34 39.17
C ASP A 370 -36.24 -2.31 38.94
N TRP A 371 -36.50 -1.33 38.05
CA TRP A 371 -35.55 -0.26 37.72
C TRP A 371 -35.15 0.61 38.93
N GLY A 372 -35.95 0.60 40.01
CA GLY A 372 -35.64 1.32 41.25
C GLY A 372 -34.60 0.62 42.14
N SER A 373 -34.22 -0.62 41.85
CA SER A 373 -33.28 -1.42 42.65
C SER A 373 -31.80 -1.03 42.49
N GLY A 374 -31.48 -0.13 41.56
CA GLY A 374 -30.13 0.37 41.31
C GLY A 374 -30.14 1.49 40.27
N ALA A 375 -29.01 2.19 40.11
CA ALA A 375 -28.89 3.34 39.22
C ALA A 375 -28.55 2.91 37.78
N VAL A 376 -29.52 2.37 37.05
CA VAL A 376 -29.43 2.04 35.61
C VAL A 376 -30.61 2.69 34.88
N GLU A 377 -30.34 3.43 33.82
CA GLU A 377 -31.36 4.09 33.00
C GLU A 377 -31.24 3.70 31.53
N LEU A 378 -32.39 3.42 30.91
CA LEU A 378 -32.48 3.13 29.49
C LEU A 378 -32.30 4.40 28.66
N LEU A 379 -31.50 4.35 27.61
CA LEU A 379 -31.25 5.46 26.68
C LEU A 379 -32.46 5.68 25.75
N THR A 380 -33.58 6.19 26.29
CA THR A 380 -34.77 6.54 25.49
C THR A 380 -34.55 7.82 24.66
N GLU A 381 -33.62 8.66 25.09
CA GLU A 381 -33.15 9.85 24.38
C GLU A 381 -31.63 9.82 24.23
N ALA A 382 -31.13 10.44 23.16
CA ALA A 382 -29.70 10.54 22.94
C ALA A 382 -29.06 11.53 23.93
N ARG A 383 -27.85 11.24 24.40
CA ARG A 383 -27.16 12.02 25.43
C ARG A 383 -25.76 12.43 25.00
N ALA A 384 -25.35 13.63 25.39
CA ALA A 384 -23.97 14.05 25.26
C ALA A 384 -23.08 13.17 26.16
N TRP A 385 -21.92 12.77 25.66
CA TRP A 385 -20.92 12.00 26.38
C TRP A 385 -19.53 12.63 26.17
N PRO A 386 -19.35 13.89 26.61
CA PRO A 386 -18.15 14.68 26.34
C PRO A 386 -16.94 14.14 27.10
N ARG A 387 -15.74 14.33 26.54
CA ARG A 387 -14.49 14.10 27.26
C ARG A 387 -14.45 14.90 28.57
N GLY A 388 -13.91 14.30 29.61
CA GLY A 388 -13.76 14.92 30.93
C GLY A 388 -12.52 14.44 31.65
N GLU A 389 -12.42 14.70 32.95
CA GLU A 389 -11.26 14.30 33.77
C GLU A 389 -11.12 12.77 33.90
N ARG A 390 -12.26 12.06 33.95
CA ARG A 390 -12.29 10.59 33.98
C ARG A 390 -12.44 10.04 32.56
N PRO A 391 -11.63 9.04 32.18
CA PRO A 391 -11.79 8.34 30.91
C PRO A 391 -13.19 7.76 30.75
N ARG A 392 -13.83 8.05 29.62
CA ARG A 392 -15.12 7.48 29.23
C ARG A 392 -14.99 5.99 28.95
N ARG A 393 -15.91 5.20 29.50
CA ARG A 393 -15.84 3.73 29.46
C ARG A 393 -17.20 3.11 29.19
N ALA A 394 -17.20 2.03 28.43
CA ALA A 394 -18.40 1.26 28.14
C ALA A 394 -18.19 -0.25 28.26
N GLY A 395 -19.20 -0.94 28.76
CA GLY A 395 -19.31 -2.40 28.69
C GLY A 395 -20.04 -2.82 27.41
N VAL A 396 -19.64 -3.95 26.82
CA VAL A 396 -20.34 -4.58 25.69
C VAL A 396 -20.60 -6.05 26.04
N SER A 397 -21.87 -6.45 26.04
CA SER A 397 -22.32 -7.80 26.39
C SER A 397 -22.78 -8.59 25.17
N SER A 398 -22.48 -9.89 25.14
CA SER A 398 -23.16 -10.81 24.23
C SER A 398 -23.26 -12.20 24.85
N PHE A 399 -24.47 -12.77 24.84
CA PHE A 399 -24.81 -14.03 25.50
C PHE A 399 -25.30 -15.04 24.46
N GLY A 400 -24.56 -16.14 24.31
CA GLY A 400 -24.89 -17.17 23.33
C GLY A 400 -26.01 -18.08 23.82
N ILE A 401 -26.87 -18.53 22.91
CA ILE A 401 -27.93 -19.50 23.21
C ILE A 401 -27.40 -20.85 23.75
N SER A 402 -26.11 -21.14 23.54
CA SER A 402 -25.41 -22.29 24.13
C SER A 402 -25.02 -22.09 25.60
N GLY A 403 -25.35 -20.94 26.21
CA GLY A 403 -24.98 -20.55 27.56
C GLY A 403 -23.62 -19.85 27.69
N THR A 404 -22.89 -19.64 26.59
CA THR A 404 -21.57 -18.99 26.64
C THR A 404 -21.73 -17.47 26.65
N ASN A 405 -21.31 -16.83 27.74
CA ASN A 405 -21.41 -15.38 27.92
C ASN A 405 -20.07 -14.70 27.69
N ALA A 406 -20.08 -13.53 27.06
CA ALA A 406 -18.92 -12.66 26.93
C ALA A 406 -19.25 -11.23 27.35
N HIS A 407 -18.33 -10.60 28.06
CA HIS A 407 -18.41 -9.17 28.41
C HIS A 407 -17.05 -8.50 28.20
N VAL A 408 -17.06 -7.35 27.54
CA VAL A 408 -15.86 -6.58 27.17
C VAL A 408 -15.99 -5.16 27.71
N ILE A 409 -14.92 -4.62 28.27
CA ILE A 409 -14.84 -3.22 28.71
C ILE A 409 -13.90 -2.47 27.76
N ILE A 410 -14.42 -1.41 27.15
CA ILE A 410 -13.66 -0.47 26.34
C ILE A 410 -13.53 0.88 27.03
N GLU A 411 -12.44 1.58 26.75
CA GLU A 411 -12.11 2.91 27.26
C GLU A 411 -11.71 3.81 26.10
N GLU A 412 -11.98 5.10 26.23
CA GLU A 412 -11.52 6.09 25.25
C GLU A 412 -10.00 6.08 25.07
N ALA A 413 -9.56 6.34 23.84
CA ALA A 413 -8.14 6.55 23.58
C ALA A 413 -7.65 7.83 24.26
N GLU A 414 -6.47 7.76 24.90
CA GLU A 414 -5.72 8.93 25.35
C GLU A 414 -5.50 9.87 24.16
N GLU A 415 -5.68 11.18 24.41
CA GLU A 415 -5.41 12.18 23.39
C GLU A 415 -3.92 12.11 23.02
N ALA A 416 -3.62 11.96 21.73
CA ALA A 416 -2.24 12.06 21.28
C ALA A 416 -1.75 13.45 21.70
N PRO A 417 -0.61 13.57 22.41
CA PRO A 417 -0.14 14.88 22.85
C PRO A 417 -0.07 15.78 21.63
N ALA A 418 -0.82 16.89 21.67
CA ALA A 418 -0.73 17.92 20.64
C ALA A 418 0.74 18.28 20.54
N ILE A 419 1.37 17.92 19.42
CA ILE A 419 2.76 18.25 19.20
C ILE A 419 2.81 19.77 19.10
N ASP A 420 3.24 20.45 20.16
CA ASP A 420 3.48 21.88 20.16
C ASP A 420 4.43 22.18 18.98
N PRO A 421 3.99 22.99 18.00
CA PRO A 421 4.84 23.38 16.88
C PRO A 421 6.17 24.00 17.34
N ALA A 422 6.20 24.61 18.53
CA ALA A 422 7.34 25.35 19.06
C ALA A 422 8.40 24.49 19.78
N MET A 423 8.12 23.22 20.11
CA MET A 423 8.98 22.39 20.98
C MET A 423 9.79 21.29 20.28
N GLY A 424 9.82 21.27 18.94
CA GLY A 424 10.77 20.45 18.17
C GLY A 424 11.88 21.33 17.60
N GLY A 425 13.15 20.98 17.81
CA GLY A 425 14.29 21.66 17.15
C GLY A 425 14.08 21.79 15.64
N GLU A 426 14.70 22.81 15.01
CA GLU A 426 14.55 23.23 13.60
C GLU A 426 13.85 22.17 12.72
N ARG A 427 12.51 22.22 12.72
CA ARG A 427 11.71 21.36 11.84
C ARG A 427 11.87 21.88 10.43
N PRO A 428 12.18 21.04 9.43
CA PRO A 428 12.19 21.47 8.05
C PRO A 428 10.80 22.00 7.66
N THR A 429 10.76 23.19 7.08
CA THR A 429 9.53 23.96 6.80
C THR A 429 9.07 23.88 5.34
N ALA A 430 9.73 23.09 4.49
CA ALA A 430 9.47 23.10 3.06
C ALA A 430 8.58 21.92 2.65
N GLU A 431 7.44 22.23 2.00
CA GLU A 431 6.68 21.24 1.24
C GLU A 431 7.47 20.82 -0.01
N PRO A 432 7.35 19.56 -0.47
CA PRO A 432 7.93 19.15 -1.74
C PRO A 432 7.42 20.04 -2.87
N ALA A 433 8.30 20.52 -3.75
CA ALA A 433 7.89 21.33 -4.90
C ALA A 433 6.99 20.55 -5.88
N VAL A 434 7.11 19.23 -5.90
CA VAL A 434 6.26 18.30 -6.66
C VAL A 434 5.86 17.16 -5.73
N VAL A 435 4.56 16.93 -5.61
CA VAL A 435 3.97 15.91 -4.74
C VAL A 435 3.46 14.74 -5.59
N PRO A 436 3.84 13.49 -5.28
CA PRO A 436 3.28 12.31 -5.92
C PRO A 436 2.02 11.81 -5.21
N TRP A 437 0.92 11.65 -5.95
CA TRP A 437 -0.25 10.89 -5.55
C TRP A 437 -0.25 9.55 -6.26
N VAL A 438 -0.01 8.49 -5.49
CA VAL A 438 0.17 7.12 -6.01
C VAL A 438 -1.14 6.35 -5.86
N LEU A 439 -1.67 5.84 -6.97
CA LEU A 439 -2.88 5.02 -6.98
C LEU A 439 -2.59 3.66 -7.60
N SER A 440 -3.30 2.64 -7.14
CA SER A 440 -3.29 1.33 -7.78
C SER A 440 -4.62 0.61 -7.68
N GLY A 441 -4.86 -0.31 -8.61
CA GLY A 441 -6.03 -1.18 -8.67
C GLY A 441 -5.62 -2.59 -9.10
N ARG A 442 -6.42 -3.60 -8.71
CA ARG A 442 -6.20 -4.96 -9.21
C ARG A 442 -6.45 -5.06 -10.71
N THR A 443 -7.39 -4.26 -11.21
CA THR A 443 -7.76 -4.15 -12.62
C THR A 443 -7.74 -2.70 -13.06
N ALA A 444 -7.78 -2.46 -14.38
CA ALA A 444 -7.91 -1.10 -14.93
C ALA A 444 -9.23 -0.42 -14.51
N GLU A 445 -10.29 -1.18 -14.30
CA GLU A 445 -11.57 -0.67 -13.78
C GLU A 445 -11.44 -0.26 -12.32
N ALA A 446 -10.78 -1.08 -11.49
CA ALA A 446 -10.53 -0.76 -10.09
C ALA A 446 -9.69 0.50 -9.91
N LEU A 447 -8.65 0.69 -10.74
CA LEU A 447 -7.81 1.90 -10.69
C LEU A 447 -8.63 3.16 -10.99
N ARG A 448 -9.48 3.12 -12.03
CA ARG A 448 -10.35 4.26 -12.39
C ARG A 448 -11.40 4.52 -11.32
N ALA A 449 -12.03 3.46 -10.78
CA ALA A 449 -12.98 3.58 -9.70
C ALA A 449 -12.34 4.15 -8.43
N GLN A 450 -11.11 3.75 -8.11
CA GLN A 450 -10.35 4.29 -6.98
C GLN A 450 -10.04 5.78 -7.18
N ALA A 451 -9.65 6.18 -8.39
CA ALA A 451 -9.44 7.58 -8.73
C ALA A 451 -10.73 8.40 -8.60
N GLY A 452 -11.86 7.89 -9.11
CA GLY A 452 -13.16 8.55 -8.97
C GLY A 452 -13.62 8.69 -7.52
N GLN A 453 -13.42 7.66 -6.68
CA GLN A 453 -13.71 7.74 -5.26
C GLN A 453 -12.82 8.74 -4.52
N LEU A 454 -11.53 8.82 -4.89
CA LEU A 454 -10.63 9.81 -4.33
C LEU A 454 -11.04 11.23 -4.75
N ALA A 455 -11.34 11.48 -6.02
CA ALA A 455 -11.79 12.79 -6.49
C ALA A 455 -13.04 13.27 -5.74
N ALA A 456 -14.07 12.42 -5.62
CA ALA A 456 -15.29 12.75 -4.89
C ALA A 456 -15.04 13.01 -3.40
N PHE A 457 -14.15 12.23 -2.77
CA PHE A 457 -13.75 12.47 -1.38
C PHE A 457 -13.05 13.83 -1.21
N LEU A 458 -12.19 14.20 -2.16
CA LEU A 458 -11.43 15.44 -2.11
C LEU A 458 -12.28 16.69 -2.33
N ASP A 459 -13.45 16.58 -2.98
CA ASP A 459 -14.39 17.70 -3.13
C ASP A 459 -14.97 18.19 -1.79
N GLU A 460 -14.96 17.34 -0.77
CA GLU A 460 -15.57 17.59 0.55
C GLU A 460 -14.51 17.81 1.66
N GLN A 461 -13.22 17.73 1.36
CA GLN A 461 -12.15 17.69 2.36
C GLN A 461 -11.12 18.81 2.13
N ASP A 462 -10.66 19.40 3.23
CA ASP A 462 -9.59 20.41 3.23
C ASP A 462 -8.32 19.77 3.83
N SER A 463 -7.56 19.07 3.00
CA SER A 463 -6.32 18.38 3.38
C SER A 463 -5.16 18.83 2.51
N ALA A 464 -3.97 18.98 3.11
CA ALA A 464 -2.78 19.39 2.37
C ALA A 464 -2.39 18.31 1.33
N PRO A 465 -1.93 18.69 0.12
CA PRO A 465 -1.50 17.73 -0.90
C PRO A 465 -0.47 16.71 -0.41
N ALA A 466 0.48 17.15 0.42
CA ALA A 466 1.51 16.30 0.98
C ALA A 466 0.94 15.25 1.95
N ASP A 467 -0.07 15.59 2.75
CA ASP A 467 -0.75 14.66 3.66
C ASP A 467 -1.47 13.55 2.88
N ILE A 468 -2.16 13.92 1.79
CA ILE A 468 -2.84 12.99 0.89
C ILE A 468 -1.82 12.07 0.21
N GLY A 469 -0.76 12.65 -0.38
CA GLY A 469 0.27 11.90 -1.09
C GLY A 469 1.01 10.92 -0.19
N TRP A 470 1.39 11.36 1.02
CA TRP A 470 2.02 10.48 2.00
C TRP A 470 1.07 9.39 2.47
N SER A 471 -0.20 9.70 2.70
CA SER A 471 -1.20 8.72 3.13
C SER A 471 -1.44 7.67 2.04
N LEU A 472 -1.52 8.05 0.76
CA LEU A 472 -1.60 7.12 -0.37
C LEU A 472 -0.36 6.20 -0.43
N ALA A 473 0.83 6.78 -0.32
CA ALA A 473 2.10 6.06 -0.42
C ALA A 473 2.34 5.08 0.73
N ALA A 474 2.03 5.48 1.97
CA ALA A 474 2.41 4.73 3.18
C ALA A 474 1.34 3.71 3.61
N THR A 475 0.07 3.90 3.25
CA THR A 475 -1.05 3.16 3.88
C THR A 475 -1.84 2.27 2.93
N ARG A 476 -1.56 2.29 1.63
CA ARG A 476 -2.30 1.52 0.62
C ARG A 476 -1.48 0.37 0.05
N ALA A 477 -2.17 -0.68 -0.40
CA ALA A 477 -1.53 -1.74 -1.15
C ALA A 477 -1.08 -1.22 -2.52
N VAL A 478 0.08 -1.68 -3.00
CA VAL A 478 0.52 -1.47 -4.38
C VAL A 478 0.09 -2.69 -5.19
N LEU A 479 -0.87 -2.49 -6.08
CA LEU A 479 -1.45 -3.49 -6.97
C LEU A 479 -0.89 -3.36 -8.40
N ASP A 480 -1.39 -4.17 -9.33
CA ASP A 480 -0.78 -4.35 -10.65
C ASP A 480 -1.04 -3.19 -11.60
N HIS A 481 -2.27 -2.64 -11.63
CA HIS A 481 -2.57 -1.44 -12.41
C HIS A 481 -2.21 -0.23 -11.56
N ARG A 482 -1.27 0.59 -12.03
CA ARG A 482 -0.67 1.67 -11.24
C ARG A 482 -0.79 2.99 -11.99
N ALA A 483 -0.93 4.06 -11.22
CA ALA A 483 -0.80 5.41 -11.72
C ALA A 483 -0.12 6.31 -10.69
N VAL A 484 0.56 7.35 -11.18
CA VAL A 484 1.12 8.41 -10.35
C VAL A 484 0.71 9.74 -10.94
N VAL A 485 0.00 10.54 -10.15
CA VAL A 485 -0.31 11.93 -10.48
C VAL A 485 0.72 12.82 -9.80
N LEU A 486 1.40 13.67 -10.57
CA LEU A 486 2.41 14.61 -10.08
C LEU A 486 1.87 16.03 -10.19
N GLY A 487 2.12 16.85 -9.18
CA GLY A 487 1.71 18.25 -9.18
C GLY A 487 2.28 19.04 -8.01
N ALA A 488 2.39 20.35 -8.20
CA ALA A 488 2.89 21.28 -7.18
C ALA A 488 1.78 21.79 -6.24
N ASP A 489 0.51 21.67 -6.66
CA ASP A 489 -0.64 22.16 -5.92
C ASP A 489 -1.82 21.21 -5.99
N PHE A 490 -2.78 21.42 -5.08
CA PHE A 490 -3.98 20.60 -4.96
C PHE A 490 -4.81 20.58 -6.25
N ALA A 491 -4.96 21.72 -6.94
CA ALA A 491 -5.81 21.83 -8.12
C ALA A 491 -5.28 20.97 -9.28
N THR A 492 -3.96 20.98 -9.48
CA THR A 492 -3.28 20.16 -10.49
C THR A 492 -3.45 18.67 -10.17
N LEU A 493 -3.24 18.28 -8.91
CA LEU A 493 -3.34 16.90 -8.46
C LEU A 493 -4.78 16.36 -8.53
N HIS A 494 -5.75 17.14 -8.07
CA HIS A 494 -7.17 16.82 -8.14
C HIS A 494 -7.64 16.65 -9.59
N SER A 495 -7.27 17.59 -10.47
CA SER A 495 -7.56 17.48 -11.91
C SER A 495 -6.92 16.23 -12.53
N GLY A 496 -5.70 15.87 -12.12
CA GLY A 496 -5.04 14.65 -12.60
C GLY A 496 -5.71 13.37 -12.12
N VAL A 497 -6.22 13.33 -10.87
CA VAL A 497 -7.02 12.20 -10.37
C VAL A 497 -8.35 12.10 -11.11
N ALA A 498 -9.01 13.22 -11.38
CA ALA A 498 -10.23 13.24 -12.19
C ALA A 498 -9.97 12.71 -13.61
N ALA A 499 -8.90 13.16 -14.26
CA ALA A 499 -8.49 12.68 -15.58
C ALA A 499 -8.17 11.17 -15.57
N LEU A 500 -7.53 10.67 -14.51
CA LEU A 500 -7.29 9.23 -14.33
C LEU A 500 -8.60 8.45 -14.22
N ALA A 501 -9.61 8.98 -13.52
CA ALA A 501 -10.93 8.35 -13.40
C ALA A 501 -11.61 8.20 -14.77
N ASP A 502 -11.47 9.21 -15.63
CA ASP A 502 -11.99 9.21 -17.00
C ASP A 502 -11.18 8.35 -17.99
N GLY A 503 -10.01 7.86 -17.57
CA GLY A 503 -9.11 7.03 -18.39
C GLY A 503 -8.25 7.84 -19.36
N ASP A 504 -7.92 9.09 -19.02
CA ASP A 504 -7.02 9.92 -19.82
C ASP A 504 -5.58 9.39 -19.77
N ALA A 505 -4.92 9.37 -20.94
CA ALA A 505 -3.53 8.96 -21.11
C ALA A 505 -2.51 10.05 -20.70
N SER A 506 -2.97 11.23 -20.28
CA SER A 506 -2.11 12.32 -19.79
C SER A 506 -1.46 12.03 -18.44
N VAL A 507 -1.97 11.07 -17.67
CA VAL A 507 -1.42 10.63 -16.38
C VAL A 507 -0.46 9.45 -16.57
N VAL A 508 0.68 9.47 -15.88
CA VAL A 508 1.63 8.35 -15.88
C VAL A 508 0.94 7.13 -15.29
N SER A 509 0.61 6.17 -16.14
CA SER A 509 -0.14 4.97 -15.78
C SER A 509 0.31 3.76 -16.59
N GLY A 510 0.16 2.59 -16.00
CA GLY A 510 0.66 1.36 -16.59
C GLY A 510 0.24 0.12 -15.82
N VAL A 511 0.70 -1.03 -16.31
CA VAL A 511 0.51 -2.33 -15.66
C VAL A 511 1.89 -2.86 -15.28
N ALA A 512 2.03 -3.20 -14.00
CA ALA A 512 3.24 -3.79 -13.47
C ALA A 512 3.55 -5.09 -14.21
N ALA A 513 4.77 -5.20 -14.72
CA ALA A 513 5.24 -6.38 -15.43
C ALA A 513 6.53 -6.89 -14.81
N GLU A 514 6.76 -8.20 -14.92
CA GLU A 514 8.04 -8.81 -14.55
C GLU A 514 9.18 -8.32 -15.46
N GLY A 515 10.40 -8.58 -15.03
CA GLY A 515 11.63 -8.20 -15.73
C GLY A 515 12.58 -7.47 -14.79
N ARG A 516 13.76 -7.10 -15.29
CA ARG A 516 14.78 -6.37 -14.53
C ARG A 516 14.85 -4.91 -14.95
N THR A 517 15.36 -4.08 -14.04
CA THR A 517 15.63 -2.66 -14.29
C THR A 517 17.13 -2.46 -14.52
N ALA A 518 17.52 -1.90 -15.66
CA ALA A 518 18.89 -1.50 -15.94
C ALA A 518 19.08 0.01 -15.77
N TRP A 519 20.15 0.43 -15.11
CA TRP A 519 20.57 1.84 -15.09
C TRP A 519 21.68 2.08 -16.10
N MET A 520 21.46 3.06 -16.98
CA MET A 520 22.38 3.48 -18.04
C MET A 520 23.01 4.81 -17.67
N PHE A 521 24.33 4.88 -17.56
CA PHE A 521 25.03 6.09 -17.13
C PHE A 521 25.58 6.88 -18.33
N THR A 522 25.15 8.14 -18.46
CA THR A 522 25.45 8.96 -19.65
C THR A 522 26.94 9.35 -19.72
N GLY A 523 27.48 9.38 -20.94
CA GLY A 523 28.85 9.82 -21.21
C GLY A 523 29.00 11.35 -21.31
N GLN A 524 30.17 11.81 -21.76
CA GLN A 524 30.42 13.24 -22.02
C GLN A 524 29.63 13.73 -23.24
N GLY A 525 29.14 14.97 -23.18
CA GLY A 525 28.38 15.63 -24.25
C GLY A 525 26.98 16.07 -23.83
N SER A 526 26.49 15.64 -22.67
CA SER A 526 25.20 16.02 -22.10
C SER A 526 25.30 17.10 -21.01
N GLN A 527 26.52 17.50 -20.61
CA GLN A 527 26.73 18.50 -19.58
C GLN A 527 26.12 19.85 -19.98
N ARG A 528 25.54 20.55 -19.00
CA ARG A 528 25.01 21.90 -19.17
C ARG A 528 25.20 22.70 -17.88
N PRO A 529 25.44 24.02 -17.97
CA PRO A 529 25.44 24.87 -16.78
C PRO A 529 24.13 24.72 -15.99
N GLY A 530 24.25 24.64 -14.67
CA GLY A 530 23.12 24.54 -13.74
C GLY A 530 22.44 23.18 -13.66
N MET A 531 22.95 22.10 -14.27
CA MET A 531 22.40 20.75 -14.06
C MET A 531 22.50 20.31 -12.60
N GLY A 532 21.41 19.80 -12.04
CA GLY A 532 21.30 19.35 -10.65
C GLY A 532 21.09 20.49 -9.64
N ARG A 533 20.99 21.75 -10.09
CA ARG A 533 20.86 22.90 -9.17
C ARG A 533 19.49 22.94 -8.47
N GLU A 534 18.43 22.59 -9.18
CA GLU A 534 17.09 22.55 -8.58
C GLU A 534 16.99 21.38 -7.60
N LEU A 535 17.54 20.21 -7.96
CA LEU A 535 17.61 19.07 -7.05
C LEU A 535 18.43 19.37 -5.80
N TYR A 536 19.54 20.09 -5.93
CA TYR A 536 20.34 20.55 -4.80
C TYR A 536 19.54 21.43 -3.84
N GLY A 537 18.67 22.30 -4.36
CA GLY A 537 17.81 23.16 -3.53
C GLY A 537 16.67 22.41 -2.83
N GLN A 538 16.20 21.29 -3.41
CA GLN A 538 14.98 20.62 -2.98
C GLN A 538 15.22 19.32 -2.19
N PHE A 539 16.31 18.60 -2.45
CA PHE A 539 16.56 17.27 -1.90
C PHE A 539 17.88 17.24 -1.10
N PRO A 540 17.82 17.23 0.25
CA PRO A 540 19.02 17.25 1.10
C PRO A 540 20.01 16.10 0.84
N VAL A 541 19.52 14.91 0.47
CA VAL A 541 20.37 13.76 0.10
C VAL A 541 21.21 14.09 -1.12
N PHE A 542 20.59 14.66 -2.16
CA PHE A 542 21.28 15.07 -3.39
C PHE A 542 22.33 16.14 -3.09
N ALA A 543 21.97 17.17 -2.33
CA ALA A 543 22.87 18.27 -1.98
C ALA A 543 24.12 17.79 -1.25
N ARG A 544 23.94 16.99 -0.19
CA ARG A 544 25.04 16.44 0.61
C ARG A 544 26.00 15.62 -0.25
N VAL A 545 25.47 14.74 -1.10
CA VAL A 545 26.28 13.84 -1.93
C VAL A 545 26.99 14.61 -3.04
N LEU A 546 26.34 15.63 -3.63
CA LEU A 546 26.98 16.48 -4.62
C LEU A 546 28.15 17.26 -4.01
N ASP A 547 27.98 17.83 -2.82
CA ASP A 547 29.04 18.54 -2.11
C ASP A 547 30.22 17.61 -1.76
N GLU A 548 29.92 16.39 -1.29
CA GLU A 548 30.92 15.37 -0.98
C GLU A 548 31.72 14.95 -2.22
N ALA A 549 31.02 14.66 -3.33
CA ALA A 549 31.64 14.30 -4.60
C ALA A 549 32.50 15.45 -5.16
N CYS A 550 31.98 16.68 -5.16
CA CYS A 550 32.75 17.87 -5.56
C CYS A 550 34.00 18.04 -4.69
N GLY A 551 33.87 17.91 -3.37
CA GLY A 551 35.00 18.05 -2.44
C GLY A 551 36.11 17.02 -2.70
N HIS A 552 35.75 15.76 -2.97
CA HIS A 552 36.74 14.73 -3.35
C HIS A 552 37.41 15.01 -4.71
N LEU A 553 36.65 15.48 -5.69
CA LEU A 553 37.20 15.86 -7.01
C LEU A 553 38.13 17.07 -6.88
N ASP A 554 37.70 18.11 -6.17
CA ASP A 554 38.48 19.33 -5.98
C ASP A 554 39.79 19.04 -5.25
N ALA A 555 39.82 18.12 -4.28
CA ALA A 555 41.05 17.71 -3.59
C ALA A 555 42.12 17.12 -4.53
N GLU A 556 41.71 16.50 -5.64
CA GLU A 556 42.61 15.88 -6.64
C GLU A 556 42.97 16.85 -7.80
N LEU A 557 42.17 17.91 -8.00
CA LEU A 557 42.31 18.88 -9.09
C LEU A 557 42.99 20.19 -8.66
N THR A 558 42.80 20.61 -7.40
CA THR A 558 43.26 21.91 -6.87
C THR A 558 44.78 22.03 -7.00
N GLY A 559 45.23 23.14 -7.59
CA GLY A 559 46.65 23.45 -7.81
C GLY A 559 47.22 22.89 -9.11
N GLY A 560 46.41 22.21 -9.94
CA GLY A 560 46.76 21.81 -11.29
C GLY A 560 46.52 22.93 -12.33
N PRO A 561 47.30 23.01 -13.43
CA PRO A 561 47.04 23.96 -14.50
C PRO A 561 45.65 23.72 -15.12
N GLY A 562 44.85 24.78 -15.25
CA GLY A 562 43.51 24.72 -15.86
C GLY A 562 42.35 24.40 -14.91
N PHE A 563 42.60 24.30 -13.60
CA PHE A 563 41.59 24.06 -12.56
C PHE A 563 41.63 25.14 -11.46
N GLU A 564 41.24 26.37 -11.83
CA GLU A 564 41.28 27.55 -10.94
C GLU A 564 40.03 27.70 -10.07
N HIS A 565 38.92 27.07 -10.48
CA HIS A 565 37.63 27.08 -9.79
C HIS A 565 37.28 25.68 -9.27
N SER A 566 36.46 25.62 -8.22
CA SER A 566 35.89 24.35 -7.79
C SER A 566 34.92 23.78 -8.84
N VAL A 567 34.76 22.46 -8.88
CA VAL A 567 33.82 21.79 -9.79
C VAL A 567 32.40 22.34 -9.59
N ARG A 568 32.00 22.61 -8.35
CA ARG A 568 30.66 23.13 -8.02
C ARG A 568 30.46 24.57 -8.51
N GLU A 569 31.46 25.44 -8.39
CA GLU A 569 31.39 26.81 -8.90
C GLU A 569 31.18 26.82 -10.42
N VAL A 570 31.92 25.98 -11.15
CA VAL A 570 31.74 25.84 -12.61
C VAL A 570 30.38 25.23 -12.96
N LEU A 571 29.95 24.20 -12.23
CA LEU A 571 28.67 23.54 -12.44
C LEU A 571 27.47 24.47 -12.26
N PHE A 572 27.48 25.34 -11.23
CA PHE A 572 26.39 26.26 -10.92
C PHE A 572 26.59 27.69 -11.42
N ALA A 573 27.65 27.94 -12.19
CA ALA A 573 27.90 29.22 -12.82
C ALA A 573 26.71 29.66 -13.69
N ALA A 574 26.47 30.97 -13.74
CA ALA A 574 25.40 31.54 -14.56
C ALA A 574 25.64 31.25 -16.05
N GLU A 575 24.59 30.85 -16.78
CA GLU A 575 24.70 30.58 -18.20
C GLU A 575 25.24 31.81 -18.96
N GLY A 576 26.24 31.61 -19.81
CA GLY A 576 26.93 32.68 -20.55
C GLY A 576 28.06 33.39 -19.77
N SER A 577 28.33 33.02 -18.52
CA SER A 577 29.51 33.49 -17.78
C SER A 577 30.80 32.82 -18.26
N ALA A 578 31.95 33.41 -17.91
CA ALA A 578 33.27 32.85 -18.23
C ALA A 578 33.48 31.51 -17.51
N GLU A 579 33.01 31.41 -16.28
CA GLU A 579 33.08 30.20 -15.45
C GLU A 579 32.22 29.09 -16.04
N ALA A 580 30.99 29.39 -16.52
CA ALA A 580 30.14 28.40 -17.17
C ALA A 580 30.76 27.86 -18.48
N ALA A 581 31.53 28.67 -19.20
CA ALA A 581 32.23 28.24 -20.41
C ALA A 581 33.33 27.20 -20.10
N LEU A 582 33.85 27.15 -18.87
CA LEU A 582 34.83 26.13 -18.46
C LEU A 582 34.24 24.71 -18.47
N LEU A 583 32.91 24.57 -18.35
CA LEU A 583 32.21 23.29 -18.40
C LEU A 583 32.31 22.60 -19.77
N GLU A 584 32.63 23.34 -20.84
CA GLU A 584 32.93 22.78 -22.16
C GLU A 584 34.33 22.13 -22.21
N GLY A 585 35.21 22.46 -21.27
CA GLY A 585 36.50 21.80 -21.09
C GLY A 585 36.33 20.37 -20.56
N THR A 586 37.06 19.42 -21.14
CA THR A 586 36.90 17.99 -20.78
C THR A 586 37.21 17.71 -19.31
N GLY A 587 38.12 18.49 -18.71
CA GLY A 587 38.40 18.48 -17.28
C GLY A 587 37.13 18.63 -16.43
N TYR A 588 36.49 19.81 -16.51
CA TYR A 588 35.27 20.10 -15.74
C TYR A 588 34.05 19.30 -16.22
N ALA A 589 33.93 19.00 -17.52
CA ALA A 589 32.81 18.23 -18.04
C ALA A 589 32.72 16.84 -17.39
N GLN A 590 33.83 16.10 -17.34
CA GLN A 590 33.84 14.74 -16.78
C GLN A 590 33.56 14.73 -15.28
N THR A 591 34.18 15.65 -14.54
CA THR A 591 34.09 15.70 -13.08
C THR A 591 32.71 16.17 -12.64
N ALA A 592 32.13 17.16 -13.32
CA ALA A 592 30.76 17.61 -13.09
C ALA A 592 29.71 16.53 -13.42
N LEU A 593 29.86 15.81 -14.55
CA LEU A 593 28.98 14.70 -14.90
C LEU A 593 29.02 13.58 -13.86
N PHE A 594 30.23 13.20 -13.41
CA PHE A 594 30.40 12.20 -12.36
C PHE A 594 29.72 12.64 -11.06
N ALA A 595 29.98 13.86 -10.58
CA ALA A 595 29.39 14.37 -9.34
C ALA A 595 27.86 14.36 -9.37
N VAL A 596 27.26 14.85 -10.48
CA VAL A 596 25.80 14.87 -10.65
C VAL A 596 25.21 13.46 -10.74
N GLN A 597 25.82 12.55 -11.50
CA GLN A 597 25.31 11.19 -11.63
C GLN A 597 25.43 10.40 -10.32
N VAL A 598 26.50 10.58 -9.53
CA VAL A 598 26.61 10.01 -8.19
C VAL A 598 25.52 10.55 -7.26
N ALA A 599 25.27 11.86 -7.27
CA ALA A 599 24.20 12.47 -6.48
C ALA A 599 22.80 11.94 -6.89
N LEU A 600 22.56 11.70 -8.18
CA LEU A 600 21.34 11.05 -8.69
C LEU A 600 21.21 9.60 -8.21
N VAL A 601 22.30 8.82 -8.23
CA VAL A 601 22.32 7.43 -7.72
C VAL A 601 21.88 7.39 -6.26
N GLU A 602 22.45 8.23 -5.42
CA GLU A 602 22.12 8.26 -3.99
C GLU A 602 20.72 8.80 -3.71
N LEU A 603 20.25 9.77 -4.50
CA LEU A 603 18.85 10.24 -4.41
C LEU A 603 17.87 9.11 -4.72
N LEU A 604 18.06 8.39 -5.82
CA LEU A 604 17.21 7.26 -6.21
C LEU A 604 17.24 6.13 -5.18
N ARG A 605 18.42 5.81 -4.65
CA ARG A 605 18.57 4.83 -3.56
C ARG A 605 17.84 5.25 -2.30
N SER A 606 17.80 6.54 -1.98
CA SER A 606 17.06 7.05 -0.82
C SER A 606 15.54 6.85 -0.94
N TRP A 607 15.02 6.68 -2.16
CA TRP A 607 13.63 6.31 -2.43
C TRP A 607 13.44 4.80 -2.67
N GLY A 608 14.43 3.98 -2.28
CA GLY A 608 14.37 2.53 -2.46
C GLY A 608 14.46 2.07 -3.93
N VAL A 609 14.79 2.96 -4.87
CA VAL A 609 14.98 2.59 -6.28
C VAL A 609 16.38 2.03 -6.45
N ALA A 610 16.47 0.83 -7.03
CA ALA A 610 17.73 0.16 -7.28
C ALA A 610 17.76 -0.48 -8.68
N PRO A 611 18.93 -0.53 -9.35
CA PRO A 611 19.09 -1.32 -10.55
C PRO A 611 19.32 -2.79 -10.22
N ASP A 612 18.87 -3.66 -11.12
CA ASP A 612 19.32 -5.04 -11.17
C ASP A 612 20.54 -5.21 -12.09
N VAL A 613 20.68 -4.33 -13.08
CA VAL A 613 21.77 -4.31 -14.08
C VAL A 613 22.33 -2.89 -14.23
N VAL A 614 23.63 -2.74 -14.41
CA VAL A 614 24.25 -1.43 -14.71
C VAL A 614 25.14 -1.48 -15.95
N LEU A 615 25.15 -0.38 -16.71
CA LEU A 615 26.04 -0.15 -17.84
C LEU A 615 26.26 1.36 -18.02
N GLY A 616 27.43 1.78 -18.51
CA GLY A 616 27.75 3.20 -18.62
C GLY A 616 28.56 3.53 -19.86
N HIS A 617 28.27 4.66 -20.49
CA HIS A 617 28.97 5.09 -21.70
C HIS A 617 30.22 5.89 -21.34
N SER A 618 31.41 5.38 -21.67
CA SER A 618 32.68 6.10 -21.43
C SER A 618 32.83 6.52 -19.96
N ILE A 619 32.76 7.82 -19.65
CA ILE A 619 32.84 8.31 -18.25
C ILE A 619 31.72 7.74 -17.36
N GLY A 620 30.54 7.46 -17.94
CA GLY A 620 29.43 6.86 -17.20
C GLY A 620 29.76 5.47 -16.65
N GLU A 621 30.74 4.76 -17.21
CA GLU A 621 31.15 3.43 -16.72
C GLU A 621 31.80 3.50 -15.32
N PHE A 622 32.46 4.61 -14.99
CA PHE A 622 32.99 4.84 -13.63
C PHE A 622 31.85 4.99 -12.62
N VAL A 623 30.77 5.67 -12.99
CA VAL A 623 29.57 5.80 -12.13
C VAL A 623 28.82 4.47 -12.05
N ALA A 624 28.74 3.71 -13.15
CA ALA A 624 28.18 2.36 -13.15
C ALA A 624 28.92 1.43 -12.17
N ALA A 625 30.26 1.47 -12.16
CA ALA A 625 31.07 0.72 -11.22
C ALA A 625 30.90 1.18 -9.77
N TYR A 626 30.78 2.49 -9.52
CA TYR A 626 30.41 3.03 -8.20
C TYR A 626 29.03 2.52 -7.76
N ALA A 627 28.03 2.57 -8.64
CA ALA A 627 26.68 2.08 -8.37
C ALA A 627 26.65 0.56 -8.13
N ALA A 628 27.57 -0.21 -8.73
CA ALA A 628 27.77 -1.62 -8.46
C ALA A 628 28.63 -1.91 -7.20
N GLY A 629 29.10 -0.89 -6.49
CA GLY A 629 29.88 -1.03 -5.25
C GLY A 629 31.36 -1.39 -5.45
N VAL A 630 31.90 -1.23 -6.66
CA VAL A 630 33.32 -1.49 -6.95
C VAL A 630 34.23 -0.49 -6.23
N PHE A 631 33.77 0.75 -6.07
CA PHE A 631 34.52 1.86 -5.49
C PHE A 631 33.79 2.48 -4.31
N GLU A 632 34.56 2.96 -3.34
CA GLU A 632 34.10 4.07 -2.49
C GLU A 632 34.16 5.39 -3.26
N LEU A 633 33.37 6.39 -2.86
CA LEU A 633 33.25 7.65 -3.57
C LEU A 633 34.61 8.35 -3.79
N ALA A 634 35.46 8.38 -2.76
CA ALA A 634 36.79 8.99 -2.84
C ALA A 634 37.69 8.34 -3.90
N ASP A 635 37.68 7.01 -4.01
CA ASP A 635 38.48 6.27 -4.99
C ASP A 635 37.95 6.45 -6.42
N ALA A 636 36.63 6.45 -6.60
CA ALA A 636 36.01 6.75 -7.89
C ALA A 636 36.29 8.19 -8.34
N ALA A 637 36.17 9.16 -7.43
CA ALA A 637 36.50 10.57 -7.69
C ALA A 637 37.97 10.74 -8.08
N ARG A 638 38.89 10.02 -7.43
CA ARG A 638 40.32 10.03 -7.77
C ARG A 638 40.60 9.53 -9.18
N LEU A 639 39.99 8.42 -9.59
CA LEU A 639 40.10 7.91 -10.96
C LEU A 639 39.57 8.94 -11.97
N VAL A 640 38.38 9.49 -11.71
CA VAL A 640 37.75 10.44 -12.63
C VAL A 640 38.52 11.75 -12.73
N ALA A 641 38.96 12.31 -11.60
CA ALA A 641 39.79 13.52 -11.57
C ALA A 641 41.12 13.30 -12.29
N GLY A 642 41.78 12.16 -12.05
CA GLY A 642 43.00 11.77 -12.75
C GLY A 642 42.81 11.68 -14.26
N ARG A 643 41.77 10.96 -14.71
CA ARG A 643 41.39 10.85 -16.13
C ARG A 643 41.13 12.22 -16.75
N ALA A 644 40.32 13.04 -16.08
CA ALA A 644 39.91 14.35 -16.56
C ALA A 644 41.11 15.32 -16.71
N ARG A 645 41.97 15.41 -15.68
CA ARG A 645 43.18 16.23 -15.70
C ARG A 645 44.13 15.81 -16.81
N LEU A 646 44.36 14.50 -16.93
CA LEU A 646 45.29 13.95 -17.91
C LEU A 646 44.80 14.11 -19.34
N MET A 647 43.50 13.90 -19.59
CA MET A 647 42.91 14.14 -20.91
C MET A 647 42.93 15.62 -21.29
N GLN A 648 42.69 16.53 -20.32
CA GLN A 648 42.75 17.97 -20.55
C GLN A 648 44.16 18.45 -20.93
N ALA A 649 45.21 17.77 -20.44
CA ALA A 649 46.61 18.13 -20.68
C ALA A 649 47.17 17.59 -22.01
N LEU A 650 46.41 16.79 -22.76
CA LEU A 650 46.87 16.26 -24.04
C LEU A 650 47.00 17.36 -25.11
N PRO A 651 47.82 17.15 -26.14
CA PRO A 651 47.91 18.10 -27.25
C PRO A 651 46.59 18.24 -28.00
N SER A 652 46.33 19.45 -28.51
CA SER A 652 45.25 19.70 -29.48
C SER A 652 45.58 19.08 -30.85
N GLY A 653 44.56 18.94 -31.72
CA GLY A 653 44.70 18.37 -33.07
C GLY A 653 44.03 17.01 -33.28
N GLY A 654 43.29 16.52 -32.28
CA GLY A 654 42.38 15.39 -32.42
C GLY A 654 40.94 15.82 -32.70
N ALA A 655 40.18 15.00 -33.43
CA ALA A 655 38.76 15.21 -33.69
C ALA A 655 37.93 13.95 -33.45
N MET A 656 36.61 14.13 -33.35
CA MET A 656 35.63 13.04 -33.33
C MET A 656 34.43 13.37 -34.22
N ALA A 657 33.87 12.35 -34.86
CA ALA A 657 32.68 12.50 -35.69
C ALA A 657 31.73 11.31 -35.54
N ALA A 658 30.44 11.60 -35.46
CA ALA A 658 29.37 10.61 -35.58
C ALA A 658 29.04 10.36 -37.05
N ILE A 659 28.92 9.09 -37.43
CA ILE A 659 28.66 8.62 -38.78
C ILE A 659 27.45 7.70 -38.76
N GLU A 660 26.49 7.99 -39.63
CA GLU A 660 25.38 7.08 -39.90
C GLU A 660 25.85 5.94 -40.82
N GLY A 661 26.28 4.82 -40.23
CA GLY A 661 26.79 3.67 -40.96
C GLY A 661 27.01 2.48 -40.03
N THR A 662 27.12 1.27 -40.59
CA THR A 662 27.45 0.07 -39.81
C THR A 662 28.91 0.09 -39.37
N GLU A 663 29.27 -0.63 -38.30
CA GLU A 663 30.67 -0.73 -37.87
C GLU A 663 31.58 -1.28 -38.98
N ALA A 664 31.11 -2.29 -39.72
CA ALA A 664 31.86 -2.87 -40.83
C ALA A 664 32.12 -1.84 -41.95
N GLU A 665 31.12 -1.04 -42.31
CA GLU A 665 31.26 0.01 -43.31
C GLU A 665 32.23 1.11 -42.87
N VAL A 666 32.15 1.56 -41.62
CA VAL A 666 33.05 2.59 -41.10
C VAL A 666 34.48 2.06 -40.97
N THR A 667 34.65 0.79 -40.59
CA THR A 667 35.95 0.11 -40.54
C THR A 667 36.58 0.00 -41.93
N ASP A 668 35.78 -0.28 -42.97
CA ASP A 668 36.24 -0.25 -44.37
C ASP A 668 36.75 1.13 -44.79
N ILE A 669 36.03 2.21 -44.43
CA ILE A 669 36.48 3.59 -44.69
C ILE A 669 37.80 3.88 -43.97
N LEU A 670 37.93 3.48 -42.70
CA LEU A 670 39.15 3.66 -41.91
C LEU A 670 40.35 2.90 -42.50
N GLY A 671 40.12 1.71 -43.07
CA GLY A 671 41.16 0.92 -43.75
C GLY A 671 41.73 1.57 -45.01
N GLY A 672 41.03 2.56 -45.57
CA GLY A 672 41.47 3.35 -46.73
C GLY A 672 42.31 4.58 -46.39
N LEU A 673 42.63 4.82 -45.10
CA LEU A 673 43.42 5.98 -44.69
C LEU A 673 44.89 5.89 -45.15
N PRO A 674 45.50 7.01 -45.58
CA PRO A 674 46.92 7.08 -45.88
C PRO A 674 47.82 6.66 -44.72
N GLU A 675 48.98 6.08 -45.04
CA GLU A 675 49.99 5.69 -44.06
C GLU A 675 50.45 6.90 -43.24
N GLY A 676 50.41 6.79 -41.90
CA GLY A 676 50.78 7.85 -40.97
C GLY A 676 49.61 8.64 -40.37
N GLU A 677 48.41 8.48 -40.90
CA GLU A 677 47.19 9.06 -40.32
C GLU A 677 46.50 8.07 -39.37
N ARG A 678 46.09 8.53 -38.19
CA ARG A 678 45.52 7.65 -37.17
C ARG A 678 44.08 8.04 -36.87
N ALA A 679 43.15 7.17 -37.23
CA ALA A 679 41.78 7.20 -36.73
C ALA A 679 41.27 5.79 -36.44
N THR A 680 40.35 5.68 -35.49
CA THR A 680 39.71 4.41 -35.08
C THR A 680 38.23 4.63 -34.82
N VAL A 681 37.48 3.55 -34.72
CA VAL A 681 36.17 3.57 -34.06
C VAL A 681 36.38 3.87 -32.58
N ALA A 682 35.62 4.83 -32.06
CA ALA A 682 35.61 5.23 -30.65
C ALA A 682 34.34 4.79 -29.94
N ALA A 683 33.21 4.64 -30.64
CA ALA A 683 31.99 4.08 -30.08
C ALA A 683 31.10 3.44 -31.15
N VAL A 684 30.38 2.38 -30.77
CA VAL A 684 29.27 1.81 -31.52
C VAL A 684 28.02 1.97 -30.64
N ASN A 685 27.20 2.95 -31.00
CA ASN A 685 26.04 3.39 -30.22
C ASN A 685 24.72 2.80 -30.72
N GLY A 686 24.73 2.22 -31.91
CA GLY A 686 23.58 1.56 -32.53
C GLY A 686 24.00 0.81 -33.79
N PRO A 687 23.06 0.10 -34.45
CA PRO A 687 23.36 -0.71 -35.63
C PRO A 687 23.91 0.12 -36.80
N THR A 688 23.54 1.41 -36.87
CA THR A 688 24.01 2.36 -37.87
C THR A 688 24.51 3.67 -37.25
N ALA A 689 24.95 3.66 -36.00
CA ALA A 689 25.40 4.86 -35.29
C ALA A 689 26.80 4.63 -34.70
N VAL A 690 27.82 5.06 -35.44
CA VAL A 690 29.24 4.82 -35.10
C VAL A 690 29.95 6.15 -34.92
N VAL A 691 30.83 6.23 -33.94
CA VAL A 691 31.68 7.41 -33.71
C VAL A 691 33.12 7.04 -34.05
N VAL A 692 33.77 7.88 -34.84
CA VAL A 692 35.21 7.78 -35.14
C VAL A 692 36.00 8.84 -34.39
N SER A 693 37.25 8.52 -34.07
CA SER A 693 38.16 9.41 -33.35
C SER A 693 39.61 9.23 -33.80
N GLY A 694 40.34 10.34 -33.92
CA GLY A 694 41.72 10.32 -34.39
C GLY A 694 42.29 11.70 -34.66
N ASP A 695 43.38 11.73 -35.43
CA ASP A 695 43.96 12.96 -35.97
C ASP A 695 42.89 13.72 -36.78
N GLU A 696 42.86 15.05 -36.65
CA GLU A 696 41.80 15.89 -37.24
C GLU A 696 41.61 15.68 -38.75
N ASP A 697 42.70 15.68 -39.51
CA ASP A 697 42.65 15.49 -40.96
C ASP A 697 42.11 14.10 -41.34
N ALA A 698 42.44 13.07 -40.54
CA ALA A 698 41.98 11.70 -40.78
C ALA A 698 40.47 11.60 -40.59
N VAL A 699 39.95 12.20 -39.52
CA VAL A 699 38.50 12.25 -39.24
C VAL A 699 37.75 13.04 -40.31
N GLU A 700 38.29 14.16 -40.78
CA GLU A 700 37.69 14.92 -41.90
C GLU A 700 37.63 14.09 -43.20
N ARG A 701 38.67 13.32 -43.51
CA ARG A 701 38.66 12.38 -44.65
C ARG A 701 37.61 11.29 -44.50
N VAL A 702 37.52 10.66 -43.33
CA VAL A 702 36.48 9.64 -43.07
C VAL A 702 35.09 10.26 -43.25
N MET A 703 34.86 11.47 -42.74
CA MET A 703 33.59 12.18 -42.96
C MET A 703 33.32 12.49 -44.43
N ALA A 704 34.33 12.90 -45.21
CA ALA A 704 34.19 13.16 -46.63
C ALA A 704 33.79 11.89 -47.40
N VAL A 705 34.50 10.78 -47.18
CA VAL A 705 34.18 9.48 -47.82
C VAL A 705 32.79 8.98 -47.41
N ALA A 706 32.42 9.14 -46.14
CA ALA A 706 31.07 8.78 -45.68
C ALA A 706 29.99 9.63 -46.37
N ARG A 707 30.21 10.94 -46.56
CA ARG A 707 29.29 11.81 -47.32
C ARG A 707 29.19 11.39 -48.79
N GLU A 708 30.32 11.03 -49.42
CA GLU A 708 30.34 10.51 -50.79
C GLU A 708 29.54 9.21 -50.92
N ARG A 709 29.57 8.36 -49.89
CA ARG A 709 28.72 7.15 -49.78
C ARG A 709 27.28 7.45 -49.36
N GLY A 710 26.87 8.72 -49.30
CA GLY A 710 25.50 9.14 -49.00
C GLY A 710 25.11 9.07 -47.53
N ARG A 711 26.07 9.00 -46.60
CA ARG A 711 25.81 8.92 -45.16
C ARG A 711 25.71 10.29 -44.52
N ARG A 712 24.85 10.43 -43.50
CA ARG A 712 24.88 11.60 -42.62
C ARG A 712 26.09 11.52 -41.70
N VAL A 713 26.76 12.64 -41.52
CA VAL A 713 27.90 12.77 -40.61
C VAL A 713 27.76 14.06 -39.80
N SER A 714 28.22 14.02 -38.55
CA SER A 714 28.22 15.18 -37.66
C SER A 714 29.52 15.22 -36.87
N ARG A 715 30.23 16.35 -36.95
CA ARG A 715 31.42 16.56 -36.14
C ARG A 715 31.01 16.81 -34.69
N LEU A 716 31.65 16.11 -33.75
CA LEU A 716 31.36 16.25 -32.33
C LEU A 716 32.11 17.47 -31.76
N ARG A 717 31.44 18.21 -30.88
CA ARG A 717 32.04 19.34 -30.16
C ARG A 717 32.80 18.80 -28.95
N VAL A 718 34.02 18.35 -29.21
CA VAL A 718 34.94 17.82 -28.19
C VAL A 718 36.32 18.45 -28.37
N SER A 719 37.07 18.55 -27.28
CA SER A 719 38.43 19.12 -27.30
C SER A 719 39.50 18.14 -27.78
N HIS A 720 39.27 16.84 -27.65
CA HIS A 720 40.25 15.79 -27.93
C HIS A 720 39.61 14.57 -28.60
N ALA A 721 40.46 13.70 -29.13
CA ALA A 721 40.09 12.45 -29.79
C ALA A 721 40.05 11.26 -28.79
N PHE A 722 38.97 11.16 -27.99
CA PHE A 722 38.82 10.10 -26.99
C PHE A 722 38.70 8.70 -27.61
N HIS A 723 39.11 7.66 -26.87
CA HIS A 723 39.06 6.25 -27.32
C HIS A 723 39.85 6.01 -28.61
N SER A 724 41.02 6.65 -28.72
CA SER A 724 41.88 6.61 -29.90
C SER A 724 43.36 6.50 -29.52
N PRO A 725 44.27 6.22 -30.47
CA PRO A 725 45.72 6.26 -30.23
C PRO A 725 46.21 7.57 -29.60
N LEU A 726 45.49 8.68 -29.78
CA LEU A 726 45.85 9.97 -29.19
C LEU A 726 45.71 10.01 -27.66
N MET A 727 45.10 8.98 -27.04
CA MET A 727 45.07 8.84 -25.58
C MET A 727 46.32 8.15 -25.03
N GLU A 728 47.16 7.51 -25.85
CA GLU A 728 48.35 6.77 -25.40
C GLU A 728 49.31 7.57 -24.50
N PRO A 729 49.58 8.88 -24.73
CA PRO A 729 50.51 9.63 -23.90
C PRO A 729 50.12 9.73 -22.42
N MET A 730 48.83 9.61 -22.09
CA MET A 730 48.38 9.71 -20.69
C MET A 730 48.21 8.36 -19.97
N LEU A 731 48.24 7.24 -20.70
CA LEU A 731 47.86 5.93 -20.15
C LEU A 731 48.80 5.46 -19.02
N ALA A 732 50.09 5.78 -19.09
CA ALA A 732 51.06 5.38 -18.07
C ALA A 732 50.79 6.07 -16.72
N GLU A 733 50.59 7.39 -16.73
CA GLU A 733 50.27 8.14 -15.51
C GLU A 733 48.87 7.75 -14.99
N PHE A 734 47.91 7.50 -15.88
CA PHE A 734 46.60 7.02 -15.47
C PHE A 734 46.66 5.62 -14.82
N ALA A 735 47.53 4.73 -15.32
CA ALA A 735 47.76 3.42 -14.71
C ALA A 735 48.33 3.55 -13.28
N ASP A 736 49.24 4.51 -13.04
CA ASP A 736 49.78 4.79 -11.71
C ASP A 736 48.72 5.30 -10.73
N ILE A 737 47.74 6.07 -11.22
CA ILE A 737 46.59 6.52 -10.42
C ILE A 737 45.67 5.32 -10.12
N ALA A 738 45.35 4.53 -11.14
CA ALA A 738 44.48 3.37 -11.01
C ALA A 738 45.08 2.28 -10.09
N ALA A 739 46.40 2.15 -10.03
CA ALA A 739 47.06 1.23 -9.10
C ALA A 739 46.95 1.64 -7.61
N ARG A 740 46.51 2.86 -7.31
CA ARG A 740 46.44 3.42 -5.94
C ARG A 740 45.03 3.47 -5.35
N VAL A 741 44.03 3.00 -6.07
CA VAL A 741 42.65 2.92 -5.58
C VAL A 741 42.30 1.50 -5.14
N THR A 742 41.30 1.38 -4.27
CA THR A 742 40.83 0.08 -3.80
C THR A 742 39.67 -0.41 -4.66
N TYR A 743 39.81 -1.63 -5.20
CA TYR A 743 38.76 -2.29 -5.96
C TYR A 743 38.01 -3.31 -5.11
N ARG A 744 36.69 -3.29 -5.19
CA ARG A 744 35.80 -4.31 -4.60
C ARG A 744 35.09 -5.08 -5.69
N GLN A 745 34.63 -6.28 -5.33
CA GLN A 745 33.80 -7.08 -6.23
C GLN A 745 32.44 -6.39 -6.42
N PRO A 746 31.93 -6.29 -7.66
CA PRO A 746 30.62 -5.71 -7.92
C PRO A 746 29.51 -6.57 -7.25
N VAL A 747 28.56 -5.90 -6.60
CA VAL A 747 27.40 -6.55 -5.95
C VAL A 747 26.17 -6.61 -6.86
N LEU A 748 26.23 -5.95 -8.03
CA LEU A 748 25.18 -5.93 -9.04
C LEU A 748 25.68 -6.59 -10.33
N THR A 749 24.75 -7.13 -11.11
CA THR A 749 25.07 -7.51 -12.50
C THR A 749 25.46 -6.27 -13.28
N ALA A 750 26.52 -6.37 -14.08
CA ALA A 750 27.02 -5.29 -14.90
C ALA A 750 27.42 -5.79 -16.28
N VAL A 751 27.31 -4.90 -17.27
CA VAL A 751 27.71 -5.16 -18.65
C VAL A 751 28.82 -4.19 -19.02
N SER A 752 29.97 -4.72 -19.41
CA SER A 752 31.12 -3.92 -19.83
C SER A 752 30.80 -3.24 -21.16
N THR A 753 31.07 -1.93 -21.25
CA THR A 753 31.02 -1.26 -22.55
C THR A 753 32.33 -1.32 -23.33
N VAL A 754 33.37 -1.94 -22.77
CA VAL A 754 34.60 -2.27 -23.50
C VAL A 754 34.40 -3.53 -24.33
N THR A 755 33.74 -4.55 -23.77
CA THR A 755 33.53 -5.84 -24.45
C THR A 755 32.14 -6.00 -25.05
N GLY A 756 31.14 -5.25 -24.55
CA GLY A 756 29.73 -5.44 -24.91
C GLY A 756 29.09 -6.68 -24.24
N GLN A 757 29.79 -7.31 -23.29
CA GLN A 757 29.43 -8.57 -22.66
C GLN A 757 29.30 -8.41 -21.13
N PRO A 758 28.68 -9.37 -20.40
CA PRO A 758 28.72 -9.37 -18.95
C PRO A 758 30.17 -9.34 -18.44
N LEU A 759 30.41 -8.73 -17.27
CA LEU A 759 31.76 -8.62 -16.71
C LEU A 759 32.44 -10.01 -16.59
N ALA A 760 33.69 -10.11 -17.06
CA ALA A 760 34.58 -11.21 -16.70
C ALA A 760 35.16 -11.00 -15.28
N ASP A 761 35.74 -12.04 -14.69
CA ASP A 761 36.22 -12.06 -13.28
C ASP A 761 37.14 -10.90 -12.88
N THR A 762 37.91 -10.35 -13.84
CA THR A 762 38.88 -9.24 -13.60
C THR A 762 38.40 -7.89 -14.12
N ASP A 763 37.26 -7.84 -14.79
CA ASP A 763 36.70 -6.60 -15.32
C ASP A 763 36.23 -5.71 -14.16
N TRP A 764 36.46 -4.40 -14.29
CA TRP A 764 36.26 -3.37 -13.26
C TRP A 764 37.13 -3.47 -12.00
N THR A 765 37.63 -4.66 -11.65
CA THR A 765 38.38 -4.92 -10.40
C THR A 765 39.89 -4.78 -10.53
N THR A 766 40.39 -4.36 -11.71
CA THR A 766 41.82 -4.22 -11.97
C THR A 766 42.16 -2.88 -12.63
N PRO A 767 43.32 -2.28 -12.33
CA PRO A 767 43.79 -1.06 -12.99
C PRO A 767 43.87 -1.19 -14.51
N ALA A 768 44.27 -2.37 -15.00
CA ALA A 768 44.43 -2.64 -16.42
C ALA A 768 43.13 -2.48 -17.21
N TYR A 769 41.98 -2.81 -16.61
CA TYR A 769 40.67 -2.60 -17.24
C TYR A 769 40.44 -1.12 -17.53
N TRP A 770 40.66 -0.25 -16.55
CA TRP A 770 40.38 1.19 -16.68
C TRP A 770 41.32 1.89 -17.67
N VAL A 771 42.56 1.42 -17.79
CA VAL A 771 43.49 1.88 -18.83
C VAL A 771 42.99 1.47 -20.22
N ARG A 772 42.52 0.22 -20.39
CA ARG A 772 41.90 -0.23 -21.64
C ARG A 772 40.64 0.58 -21.96
N GLN A 773 39.81 0.84 -20.97
CA GLN A 773 38.56 1.59 -21.09
C GLN A 773 38.74 3.00 -21.67
N VAL A 774 39.88 3.65 -21.40
CA VAL A 774 40.22 4.97 -21.97
C VAL A 774 40.59 4.90 -23.45
N ARG A 775 41.09 3.75 -23.92
CA ARG A 775 41.74 3.57 -25.23
C ARG A 775 40.90 2.80 -26.23
N GLU A 776 40.12 1.84 -25.78
CA GLU A 776 39.30 0.93 -26.59
C GLU A 776 37.92 1.52 -26.91
N PRO A 777 37.27 1.11 -28.00
CA PRO A 777 35.96 1.64 -28.37
C PRO A 777 34.85 1.28 -27.38
N VAL A 778 33.91 2.20 -27.17
CA VAL A 778 32.70 1.97 -26.38
C VAL A 778 31.67 1.17 -27.20
N ARG A 779 31.49 -0.11 -26.87
CA ARG A 779 30.50 -1.07 -27.39
C ARG A 779 29.12 -0.89 -26.73
N PHE A 780 28.57 0.33 -26.74
CA PHE A 780 27.31 0.63 -26.03
C PHE A 780 26.11 -0.15 -26.59
N HIS A 781 25.99 -0.27 -27.92
CA HIS A 781 24.89 -1.02 -28.53
C HIS A 781 24.89 -2.49 -28.11
N ASP A 782 26.06 -3.12 -28.12
CA ASP A 782 26.21 -4.52 -27.73
C ASP A 782 25.91 -4.70 -26.24
N ALA A 783 26.42 -3.81 -25.39
CA ALA A 783 26.15 -3.84 -23.96
C ALA A 783 24.65 -3.68 -23.65
N LEU A 784 23.96 -2.80 -24.37
CA LEU A 784 22.52 -2.61 -24.25
C LEU A 784 21.75 -3.88 -24.66
N ARG A 785 22.11 -4.49 -25.79
CA ARG A 785 21.49 -5.76 -26.24
C ARG A 785 21.71 -6.89 -25.26
N THR A 786 22.89 -6.97 -24.66
CA THR A 786 23.20 -7.93 -23.58
C THR A 786 22.33 -7.66 -22.35
N ALA A 787 22.17 -6.40 -21.96
CA ALA A 787 21.31 -6.04 -20.82
C ALA A 787 19.83 -6.42 -21.06
N VAL A 788 19.29 -6.14 -22.24
CA VAL A 788 17.89 -6.44 -22.58
C VAL A 788 17.69 -7.94 -22.84
N GLY A 789 18.52 -8.55 -23.67
CA GLY A 789 18.37 -9.93 -24.12
C GLY A 789 18.82 -10.97 -23.10
N GLU A 790 20.10 -10.95 -22.74
CA GLU A 790 20.69 -11.98 -21.86
C GLU A 790 20.36 -11.73 -20.39
N GLN A 791 20.40 -10.46 -19.96
CA GLN A 791 20.13 -10.11 -18.58
C GLN A 791 18.65 -9.88 -18.29
N GLY A 792 17.78 -9.81 -19.30
CA GLY A 792 16.32 -9.71 -19.11
C GLY A 792 15.84 -8.35 -18.61
N ALA A 793 16.58 -7.27 -18.89
CA ALA A 793 16.14 -5.92 -18.56
C ALA A 793 14.99 -5.49 -19.48
N THR A 794 13.87 -5.08 -18.89
CA THR A 794 12.68 -4.58 -19.62
C THR A 794 12.44 -3.09 -19.36
N ARG A 795 13.10 -2.55 -18.32
CA ARG A 795 13.04 -1.15 -17.90
C ARG A 795 14.45 -0.58 -17.89
N LEU A 796 14.63 0.53 -18.58
CA LEU A 796 15.93 1.19 -18.77
C LEU A 796 15.82 2.62 -18.22
N LEU A 797 16.59 2.93 -17.20
CA LEU A 797 16.64 4.25 -16.58
C LEU A 797 17.99 4.90 -16.90
N GLU A 798 17.97 6.00 -17.64
CA GLU A 798 19.17 6.79 -17.89
C GLU A 798 19.45 7.72 -16.72
N ILE A 799 20.66 7.61 -16.17
CA ILE A 799 21.21 8.44 -15.10
C ILE A 799 22.18 9.43 -15.71
N GLY A 800 21.70 10.66 -15.91
CA GLY A 800 22.44 11.73 -16.52
C GLY A 800 21.60 13.00 -16.67
N PRO A 801 22.20 14.11 -17.13
CA PRO A 801 21.53 15.41 -17.19
C PRO A 801 20.60 15.60 -18.41
N ASP A 802 20.59 14.67 -19.37
CA ASP A 802 19.78 14.73 -20.60
C ASP A 802 19.60 13.32 -21.22
N PRO A 803 18.55 13.04 -22.04
CA PRO A 803 18.17 11.70 -22.48
C PRO A 803 18.96 11.21 -23.71
N VAL A 804 20.29 11.12 -23.60
CA VAL A 804 21.17 10.72 -24.72
C VAL A 804 21.07 9.22 -24.98
N LEU A 805 21.28 8.39 -23.95
CA LEU A 805 21.24 6.93 -24.03
C LEU A 805 19.82 6.41 -24.21
N THR A 806 18.84 7.10 -23.64
CA THR A 806 17.40 6.84 -23.83
C THR A 806 17.04 6.90 -25.31
N ALA A 807 17.54 7.90 -26.04
CA ALA A 807 17.32 8.01 -27.48
C ALA A 807 17.93 6.83 -28.27
N LEU A 808 19.09 6.33 -27.83
CA LEU A 808 19.75 5.16 -28.41
C LEU A 808 19.03 3.84 -28.09
N ALA A 809 18.36 3.77 -26.93
CA ALA A 809 17.69 2.55 -26.47
C ALA A 809 16.28 2.33 -27.03
N ARG A 810 15.68 3.34 -27.70
CA ARG A 810 14.30 3.26 -28.21
C ARG A 810 14.05 2.10 -29.18
N SER A 811 15.07 1.56 -29.85
CA SER A 811 14.91 0.46 -30.80
C SER A 811 14.73 -0.91 -30.17
N GLU A 812 14.98 -1.05 -28.86
CA GLU A 812 15.08 -2.37 -28.19
C GLU A 812 13.76 -2.86 -27.57
N GLY A 813 12.62 -2.22 -27.84
CA GLY A 813 11.30 -2.66 -27.38
C GLY A 813 11.08 -2.62 -25.86
N SER A 814 11.97 -1.95 -25.13
CA SER A 814 11.94 -1.79 -23.67
C SER A 814 11.43 -0.40 -23.26
N THR A 815 10.90 -0.24 -22.05
CA THR A 815 10.57 1.08 -21.50
C THR A 815 11.86 1.81 -21.13
N ALA A 816 12.18 2.90 -21.84
CA ALA A 816 13.38 3.69 -21.60
C ALA A 816 13.05 5.14 -21.24
N VAL A 817 13.54 5.61 -20.09
CA VAL A 817 13.29 6.97 -19.57
C VAL A 817 14.57 7.57 -18.98
N SER A 818 14.65 8.91 -18.95
CA SER A 818 15.79 9.65 -18.38
C SER A 818 15.36 10.42 -17.14
N VAL A 819 16.22 10.44 -16.12
CA VAL A 819 15.95 11.15 -14.86
C VAL A 819 15.98 12.67 -14.99
N LEU A 820 16.71 13.21 -15.97
CA LEU A 820 16.73 14.65 -16.26
C LEU A 820 16.61 14.93 -17.75
N ARG A 821 16.14 16.13 -18.07
CA ARG A 821 16.01 16.62 -19.44
C ARG A 821 16.21 18.13 -19.50
N LYS A 822 16.97 18.60 -20.48
CA LYS A 822 17.15 20.03 -20.73
C LYS A 822 15.81 20.73 -21.00
N GLY A 823 15.63 21.90 -20.39
CA GLY A 823 14.47 22.76 -20.58
C GLY A 823 13.20 22.29 -19.87
N ARG A 824 13.34 21.42 -18.86
CA ARG A 824 12.27 20.94 -17.98
C ARG A 824 12.76 21.06 -16.53
N GLU A 825 11.83 21.25 -15.61
CA GLU A 825 12.10 21.27 -14.17
C GLU A 825 12.67 19.90 -13.72
N GLU A 826 13.72 19.93 -12.91
CA GLU A 826 14.49 18.73 -12.57
C GLU A 826 13.71 17.80 -11.63
N ALA A 827 12.96 18.37 -10.68
CA ALA A 827 12.14 17.61 -9.74
C ALA A 827 10.98 16.87 -10.44
N ASP A 828 10.32 17.55 -11.38
CA ASP A 828 9.26 16.96 -12.22
C ASP A 828 9.80 15.81 -13.08
N THR A 829 10.94 16.03 -13.75
CA THR A 829 11.53 15.00 -14.61
C THR A 829 12.01 13.76 -13.86
N VAL A 830 12.66 13.94 -12.70
CA VAL A 830 13.15 12.79 -11.92
C VAL A 830 11.99 11.98 -11.32
N LEU A 831 10.96 12.65 -10.79
CA LEU A 831 9.78 11.97 -10.24
C LEU A 831 8.94 11.31 -11.34
N THR A 832 8.84 11.93 -12.53
CA THR A 832 8.20 11.32 -13.70
C THR A 832 8.95 10.05 -14.13
N ALA A 833 10.28 10.09 -14.19
CA ALA A 833 11.07 8.91 -14.53
C ALA A 833 10.89 7.78 -13.51
N VAL A 834 10.85 8.10 -12.21
CA VAL A 834 10.57 7.13 -11.14
C VAL A 834 9.15 6.58 -11.23
N ALA A 835 8.16 7.43 -11.54
CA ALA A 835 6.77 7.03 -11.78
C ALA A 835 6.66 6.04 -12.96
N GLU A 836 7.33 6.33 -14.08
CA GLU A 836 7.38 5.44 -15.25
C GLU A 836 7.98 4.07 -14.90
N MET A 837 9.08 4.05 -14.15
CA MET A 837 9.64 2.78 -13.67
C MET A 837 8.67 2.04 -12.77
N PHE A 838 8.00 2.74 -11.84
CA PHE A 838 7.05 2.17 -10.90
C PHE A 838 5.82 1.54 -11.58
N VAL A 839 5.19 2.26 -12.53
CA VAL A 839 3.97 1.77 -13.19
C VAL A 839 4.24 0.54 -14.07
N HIS A 840 5.49 0.34 -14.48
CA HIS A 840 5.96 -0.84 -15.22
C HIS A 840 6.59 -1.93 -14.35
N GLY A 841 6.40 -1.89 -13.03
CA GLY A 841 6.79 -2.96 -12.09
C GLY A 841 8.07 -2.69 -11.30
N GLY A 842 8.72 -1.55 -11.51
CA GLY A 842 9.83 -1.09 -10.66
C GLY A 842 9.43 -0.91 -9.20
N LYS A 843 10.38 -1.11 -8.29
CA LYS A 843 10.19 -0.91 -6.86
C LYS A 843 10.56 0.52 -6.47
N VAL A 844 9.69 1.16 -5.71
CA VAL A 844 9.87 2.51 -5.17
C VAL A 844 9.26 2.55 -3.78
N ASP A 845 9.98 3.11 -2.82
CA ASP A 845 9.44 3.55 -1.54
C ASP A 845 8.95 5.00 -1.67
N TRP A 846 7.69 5.14 -2.08
CA TRP A 846 7.08 6.46 -2.25
C TRP A 846 6.94 7.23 -0.94
N SER A 847 6.90 6.54 0.21
CA SER A 847 6.83 7.20 1.51
C SER A 847 8.12 7.95 1.83
N ALA A 848 9.27 7.44 1.34
CA ALA A 848 10.57 8.08 1.51
C ALA A 848 10.72 9.39 0.71
N VAL A 849 9.91 9.63 -0.32
CA VAL A 849 9.88 10.93 -1.04
C VAL A 849 9.45 12.07 -0.12
N PHE A 850 8.63 11.75 0.89
CA PHE A 850 8.16 12.70 1.90
C PHE A 850 9.07 12.76 3.13
N ALA A 851 10.22 12.07 3.13
CA ALA A 851 11.15 12.10 4.25
C ALA A 851 11.66 13.52 4.51
N GLY A 852 11.54 13.98 5.75
CA GLY A 852 11.90 15.35 6.12
C GLY A 852 10.80 16.39 5.87
N THR A 853 9.61 16.00 5.40
CA THR A 853 8.45 16.89 5.29
C THR A 853 7.60 16.86 6.57
N VAL A 854 6.62 17.77 6.69
CA VAL A 854 5.65 17.80 7.80
C VAL A 854 4.39 16.97 7.53
N ALA A 855 4.39 16.13 6.48
CA ALA A 855 3.22 15.36 6.06
C ALA A 855 2.70 14.46 7.18
N ARG A 856 1.38 14.41 7.33
CA ARG A 856 0.66 13.63 8.33
C ARG A 856 -0.32 12.69 7.67
N ARG A 857 -0.67 11.62 8.39
CA ARG A 857 -1.74 10.71 7.97
C ARG A 857 -3.07 11.45 7.97
N VAL A 858 -3.78 11.38 6.86
CA VAL A 858 -5.20 11.71 6.76
C VAL A 858 -5.99 10.45 6.45
N ASP A 859 -7.28 10.47 6.78
CA ASP A 859 -8.18 9.41 6.37
C ASP A 859 -8.43 9.52 4.86
N LEU A 860 -8.56 8.37 4.20
CA LEU A 860 -8.73 8.26 2.75
C LEU A 860 -9.81 7.19 2.47
N PRO A 861 -10.50 7.25 1.32
CA PRO A 861 -11.40 6.18 0.92
C PRO A 861 -10.66 4.83 0.83
N THR A 862 -11.37 3.75 1.14
CA THR A 862 -10.85 2.38 0.99
C THR A 862 -10.99 1.89 -0.44
N TYR A 863 -10.42 0.72 -0.72
CA TYR A 863 -10.40 0.12 -2.06
C TYR A 863 -11.77 0.05 -2.74
N ALA A 864 -11.81 0.49 -4.00
CA ALA A 864 -12.97 0.39 -4.87
C ALA A 864 -13.18 -1.03 -5.42
N PHE A 865 -13.80 -1.91 -4.64
CA PHE A 865 -14.09 -3.30 -5.03
C PHE A 865 -14.93 -3.42 -6.31
N GLN A 866 -14.48 -4.25 -7.26
CA GLN A 866 -15.13 -4.53 -8.53
C GLN A 866 -16.04 -5.75 -8.43
N ARG A 867 -17.20 -5.57 -7.80
CA ARG A 867 -18.03 -6.69 -7.36
C ARG A 867 -18.91 -7.29 -8.45
N GLN A 868 -18.76 -8.59 -8.65
CA GLN A 868 -19.63 -9.43 -9.49
C GLN A 868 -20.52 -10.33 -8.64
N ARG A 869 -21.65 -10.79 -9.21
CA ARG A 869 -22.62 -11.62 -8.49
C ARG A 869 -22.22 -13.09 -8.50
N PHE A 870 -22.14 -13.70 -7.32
CA PHE A 870 -21.87 -15.12 -7.07
C PHE A 870 -22.91 -15.68 -6.08
N TRP A 871 -23.84 -16.49 -6.57
CA TRP A 871 -24.84 -17.15 -5.74
C TRP A 871 -25.26 -18.50 -6.33
N MET A 872 -25.10 -19.60 -5.59
CA MET A 872 -25.60 -20.91 -6.01
C MET A 872 -27.13 -20.90 -6.11
N GLY A 873 -27.67 -21.35 -7.24
CA GLY A 873 -29.11 -21.53 -7.43
C GLY A 873 -29.65 -22.68 -6.57
N ALA A 874 -30.89 -22.55 -6.10
CA ALA A 874 -31.59 -23.68 -5.50
C ALA A 874 -31.94 -24.68 -6.61
N VAL A 875 -31.39 -25.90 -6.55
CA VAL A 875 -31.89 -27.02 -7.36
C VAL A 875 -33.32 -27.28 -6.89
N ARG A 876 -34.30 -27.09 -7.79
CA ARG A 876 -35.69 -27.54 -7.53
C ARG A 876 -35.62 -29.05 -7.28
N PRO A 877 -36.21 -29.58 -6.19
CA PRO A 877 -36.33 -31.03 -6.06
C PRO A 877 -37.04 -31.55 -7.29
N GLY A 878 -36.39 -32.45 -8.03
CA GLY A 878 -36.94 -33.03 -9.24
C GLY A 878 -38.30 -33.62 -8.91
N THR A 879 -39.36 -32.99 -9.39
CA THR A 879 -40.68 -33.61 -9.49
C THR A 879 -40.64 -34.59 -10.65
N ASP A 880 -39.83 -35.64 -10.53
CA ASP A 880 -39.95 -36.78 -11.42
C ASP A 880 -40.56 -37.94 -10.65
N ALA A 881 -41.86 -38.13 -10.89
CA ALA A 881 -42.63 -39.26 -10.37
C ALA A 881 -42.22 -40.59 -11.04
N SER A 882 -41.23 -40.60 -11.96
CA SER A 882 -40.67 -41.80 -12.57
C SER A 882 -40.01 -42.76 -11.57
N GLY A 883 -39.66 -42.30 -10.36
CA GLY A 883 -39.08 -43.12 -9.29
C GLY A 883 -40.08 -43.79 -8.34
N LEU A 884 -41.39 -43.54 -8.46
CA LEU A 884 -42.40 -44.06 -7.50
C LEU A 884 -42.96 -45.45 -7.81
N GLY A 885 -42.46 -46.14 -8.84
CA GLY A 885 -42.72 -47.58 -9.01
C GLY A 885 -44.20 -47.98 -8.97
N LEU A 886 -45.08 -47.19 -9.59
CA LEU A 886 -46.47 -47.57 -9.85
C LEU A 886 -46.63 -47.72 -11.38
N GLY A 887 -46.71 -48.98 -11.81
CA GLY A 887 -47.07 -49.36 -13.17
C GLY A 887 -48.55 -49.22 -13.48
#